data_AF-F0Y688-F1
#
_entry.id   AF-F0Y688-F1
#
_cell.length_a   1.000
_cell.length_b   1.000
_cell.length_c   1.000
_cell.angle_alpha   90.00
_cell.angle_beta   90.00
_cell.angle_gamma   90.00
#
_symmetry.space_group_name_H-M   'P 1'
#
loop_
_entity.id
_entity.type
_entity.pdbx_description
1 polymer ?
#
loop_
_entity_poly.entity_id
_entity_poly.type
_entity_poly.pdbx_seq_one_letter_code
_entity_poly.pdbx_strand_id
1 'polypeptide(L)'
;MAAMLEAEILAAEIEAAGSGEMMPAEALVVVETVYPRPYLGRAWTREELLHQSQVTVHGPYATVAAAVEQARDVRDGCGRFPPRTAATGPPPWDSGAEAGDRDAETSVEVLDERAYAARRDGDAAALRRARARDVFARRVAAEMRGAQVRAAGRVHYSDPPEAYDIRADLDVDAAAARELEEAAVEAAATLRFAVGAATPPGEAAAALVALVARCGALAELHYDGRSAPRGAADACVAAIAALPGPRRALALLRVRGRIAPATLGAIAHLEGLERLDVSDCFSSEFFDHEADPPVYPYDAPLAACFERLPRLRYVDFGHGDDDALATFWGYCFSQDRVEALRERFPAVECSMAEAKHSPLPHPFPGGSLAHEEALFDIVGRLGEDGDPAVRACAREYLSDFDHADDRHGVDLASLSLDDQRDVEVDYNDSYGESGESDSTARGVGDAMAATTIRLEEEYGRGQPQLEKFRIDWSMVREEASAPPPGEVLFADKTAPVDQRPLRELSGGAEPFCFSRGTVDVSGLRDLLDGDENVWGDAYAAAENVRLDRPSHDSWGIRKLAFVFCDDFLHRVYRLPLWDRPEWRVHLDPIFAACGVPRDRVVRCLLASMPPRTVIPPHHDSGYWVPRTHRLHVAIKTWDDVVFKVGRTKKTLRRFRYAEGDVVELNNQAKHYVANLADHYRTHLIFDYVDDEAEPELLPPRMPCVTLRVGDELTQTRRSIGLASERGTGPLAPHFLIIGAQKAGTTSMYEYLSQHPLVARGVRRETHFLDWRWRDDLDGDGAAASRHWHEAFFDAAAHADHPSLVALDSTPSYLLQSNLAIPRLRRLRAAAPPMIVMVRDPAARAASHFAMITDPRATPAQRRSRGSAWLGKSMREVLQGELELLARHRVLRRAPGAAGAVSLAEPLALDRGAFRAFLPRIPNGHGAHSLLLRGCYAAQLLEWYDAFGRDPFLVVRCEDMAAPDGARTAVAAAMAHAGLRFHPIDDAAPKNARDYEDQDPALLADLRAFYAPLNATFYDLVGWGPEKHW
;
A
#
# COMPACT_ATOMS: atom_id res chain seq x y z
N MET A 1 18.13 -20.79 12.96
CA MET A 1 18.68 -21.42 14.18
C MET A 1 18.79 -22.92 14.05
N ALA A 2 17.71 -23.67 13.79
CA ALA A 2 17.77 -25.10 13.42
C ALA A 2 18.74 -25.37 12.23
N ALA A 3 18.67 -24.56 11.18
CA ALA A 3 19.59 -24.62 10.03
C ALA A 3 21.05 -24.21 10.33
N MET A 4 21.29 -23.39 11.37
CA MET A 4 22.65 -23.04 11.81
C MET A 4 23.25 -24.15 12.68
N LEU A 5 22.42 -24.79 13.50
CA LEU A 5 22.81 -25.93 14.32
C LEU A 5 23.13 -27.15 13.45
N GLU A 6 22.36 -27.40 12.37
CA GLU A 6 22.69 -28.43 11.37
C GLU A 6 24.02 -28.16 10.65
N ALA A 7 24.35 -26.90 10.34
CA ALA A 7 25.61 -26.53 9.71
C ALA A 7 26.82 -26.64 10.65
N GLU A 8 26.67 -26.30 11.93
CA GLU A 8 27.73 -26.48 12.95
C GLU A 8 27.92 -27.97 13.32
N ILE A 9 26.85 -28.77 13.36
CA ILE A 9 26.92 -30.22 13.56
C ILE A 9 27.65 -30.88 12.38
N LEU A 10 27.31 -30.51 11.14
CA LEU A 10 27.98 -31.05 9.94
C LEU A 10 29.46 -30.62 9.85
N ALA A 11 29.78 -29.38 10.22
CA ALA A 11 31.17 -28.90 10.27
C ALA A 11 31.99 -29.61 11.36
N ALA A 12 31.39 -29.89 12.52
CA ALA A 12 32.02 -30.66 13.59
C ALA A 12 32.16 -32.15 13.27
N GLU A 13 31.21 -32.75 12.55
CA GLU A 13 31.29 -34.12 12.03
C GLU A 13 32.40 -34.27 10.98
N ILE A 14 32.65 -33.24 10.18
CA ILE A 14 33.72 -33.21 9.18
C ILE A 14 35.10 -32.97 9.82
N GLU A 15 35.21 -32.11 10.83
CA GLU A 15 36.45 -31.98 11.62
C GLU A 15 36.77 -33.26 12.41
N ALA A 16 35.74 -33.96 12.91
CA ALA A 16 35.88 -35.25 13.58
C ALA A 16 36.28 -36.38 12.61
N ALA A 17 35.94 -36.27 11.32
CA ALA A 17 36.36 -37.21 10.26
C ALA A 17 37.83 -37.05 9.84
N GLY A 18 38.61 -36.20 10.53
CA GLY A 18 40.06 -36.03 10.39
C GLY A 18 40.93 -37.25 10.75
N SER A 19 40.49 -38.47 10.43
CA SER A 19 41.34 -39.66 10.40
C SER A 19 40.98 -40.56 9.21
N GLY A 20 41.65 -40.33 8.08
CA GLY A 20 42.18 -41.44 7.28
C GLY A 20 41.24 -42.21 6.36
N GLU A 21 40.07 -41.69 5.97
CA GLU A 21 39.38 -42.19 4.77
C GLU A 21 39.20 -41.06 3.76
N MET A 22 39.86 -41.21 2.61
CA MET A 22 39.70 -40.31 1.46
C MET A 22 38.25 -40.38 0.98
N MET A 23 37.51 -39.29 1.14
CA MET A 23 36.31 -39.05 0.34
C MET A 23 36.73 -39.00 -1.14
N PRO A 24 36.02 -39.70 -2.04
CA PRO A 24 36.38 -39.75 -3.45
C PRO A 24 36.34 -38.33 -4.06
N ALA A 25 37.20 -38.11 -5.06
CA ALA A 25 37.45 -36.83 -5.71
C ALA A 25 36.24 -36.36 -6.56
N GLU A 26 35.20 -35.85 -5.92
CA GLU A 26 34.00 -35.31 -6.57
C GLU A 26 33.66 -33.92 -5.99
N ALA A 27 34.43 -32.94 -6.51
CA ALA A 27 33.99 -31.64 -7.02
C ALA A 27 33.01 -30.77 -6.19
N LEU A 28 33.54 -29.92 -5.29
CA LEU A 28 32.79 -28.76 -4.79
C LEU A 28 32.67 -27.70 -5.90
N VAL A 29 31.52 -27.05 -6.02
CA VAL A 29 31.30 -25.93 -6.96
C VAL A 29 30.81 -24.70 -6.21
N VAL A 30 31.19 -23.52 -6.69
CA VAL A 30 30.75 -22.23 -6.15
C VAL A 30 29.73 -21.65 -7.13
N VAL A 31 28.49 -21.48 -6.70
CA VAL A 31 27.39 -20.98 -7.52
C VAL A 31 27.10 -19.53 -7.15
N GLU A 32 27.37 -18.62 -8.07
CA GLU A 32 27.01 -17.21 -8.00
C GLU A 32 25.66 -17.01 -8.69
N THR A 33 24.65 -16.50 -7.98
CA THR A 33 23.36 -16.12 -8.57
C THR A 33 23.15 -14.62 -8.42
N VAL A 34 23.11 -13.90 -9.54
CA VAL A 34 22.81 -12.47 -9.59
C VAL A 34 21.32 -12.31 -9.89
N TYR A 35 20.55 -11.85 -8.90
CA TYR A 35 19.14 -11.57 -9.07
C TYR A 35 18.93 -10.19 -9.73
N PRO A 36 17.91 -10.02 -10.58
CA PRO A 36 17.56 -8.72 -11.14
C PRO A 36 17.07 -7.76 -10.03
N ARG A 37 17.22 -6.44 -10.21
CA ARG A 37 16.70 -5.45 -9.24
C ARG A 37 15.16 -5.51 -9.20
N PRO A 38 14.54 -5.71 -8.03
CA PRO A 38 13.09 -5.60 -7.94
C PRO A 38 12.65 -4.12 -7.93
N TYR A 39 11.72 -3.78 -8.82
CA TYR A 39 11.01 -2.50 -8.83
C TYR A 39 10.10 -2.37 -7.59
N LEU A 40 10.03 -1.18 -7.00
CA LEU A 40 9.32 -0.86 -5.76
C LEU A 40 7.83 -1.28 -5.81
N GLY A 41 7.45 -2.32 -5.06
CA GLY A 41 6.05 -2.58 -4.66
C GLY A 41 5.39 -3.86 -5.17
N ARG A 42 6.02 -4.67 -6.03
CA ARG A 42 5.48 -5.98 -6.46
C ARG A 42 6.22 -7.14 -5.77
N ALA A 43 5.47 -8.13 -5.28
CA ALA A 43 6.02 -9.42 -4.86
C ALA A 43 6.27 -10.30 -6.10
N TRP A 44 7.48 -10.81 -6.25
CA TRP A 44 7.87 -11.70 -7.35
C TRP A 44 7.75 -13.16 -6.91
N THR A 45 7.27 -14.04 -7.80
CA THR A 45 7.33 -15.48 -7.56
C THR A 45 8.76 -15.99 -7.73
N ARG A 46 9.09 -17.11 -7.07
CA ARG A 46 10.42 -17.73 -7.15
C ARG A 46 10.78 -18.11 -8.59
N GLU A 47 9.81 -18.58 -9.37
CA GLU A 47 9.94 -18.90 -10.79
C GLU A 47 10.33 -17.69 -11.64
N GLU A 48 9.72 -16.54 -11.42
CA GLU A 48 10.01 -15.29 -12.15
C GLU A 48 11.41 -14.77 -11.80
N LEU A 49 11.80 -14.83 -10.53
CA LEU A 49 13.16 -14.46 -10.09
C LEU A 49 14.22 -15.36 -10.70
N LEU A 50 14.04 -16.69 -10.65
CA LEU A 50 14.99 -17.65 -11.22
C LEU A 50 15.13 -17.52 -12.73
N HIS A 51 14.06 -17.18 -13.46
CA HIS A 51 14.11 -16.97 -14.91
C HIS A 51 14.96 -15.76 -15.31
N GLN A 52 15.00 -14.73 -14.47
CA GLN A 52 15.68 -13.46 -14.73
C GLN A 52 17.04 -13.34 -14.05
N SER A 53 17.45 -14.35 -13.29
CA SER A 53 18.73 -14.36 -12.57
C SER A 53 19.86 -14.88 -13.46
N GLN A 54 21.07 -14.35 -13.28
CA GLN A 54 22.27 -14.89 -13.90
C GLN A 54 22.95 -15.85 -12.93
N VAL A 55 23.08 -17.12 -13.31
CA VAL A 55 23.77 -18.14 -12.50
C VAL A 55 25.12 -18.46 -13.12
N THR A 56 26.19 -18.28 -12.37
CA THR A 56 27.57 -18.60 -12.76
C THR A 56 28.13 -19.65 -11.81
N VAL A 57 28.73 -20.71 -12.35
CA VAL A 57 29.27 -21.82 -11.55
C VAL A 57 30.78 -21.85 -11.70
N HIS A 58 31.48 -21.68 -10.60
CA HIS A 58 32.94 -21.70 -10.51
C HIS A 58 33.38 -23.05 -9.93
N GLY A 59 34.44 -23.66 -10.47
CA GLY A 59 34.91 -24.98 -10.08
C GLY A 59 34.84 -26.00 -11.22
N PRO A 60 35.05 -27.30 -10.94
CA PRO A 60 35.06 -27.92 -9.61
C PRO A 60 36.36 -27.72 -8.81
N TYR A 61 36.24 -27.74 -7.48
CA TYR A 61 37.34 -27.62 -6.52
C TYR A 61 37.52 -28.93 -5.74
N ALA A 62 38.77 -29.39 -5.65
CA ALA A 62 39.12 -30.63 -4.96
C ALA A 62 39.18 -30.49 -3.42
N THR A 63 39.15 -29.27 -2.89
CA THR A 63 39.19 -29.02 -1.44
C THR A 63 38.25 -27.86 -1.07
N VAL A 64 37.70 -27.91 0.15
CA VAL A 64 36.88 -26.84 0.73
C VAL A 64 37.64 -25.51 0.76
N ALA A 65 38.94 -25.54 1.09
CA ALA A 65 39.75 -24.33 1.16
C ALA A 65 39.80 -23.57 -0.18
N ALA A 66 39.98 -24.29 -1.30
CA ALA A 66 40.02 -23.70 -2.63
C ALA A 66 38.64 -23.18 -3.10
N ALA A 67 37.55 -23.91 -2.79
CA ALA A 67 36.20 -23.45 -3.09
C ALA A 67 35.84 -22.18 -2.31
N VAL A 68 36.23 -22.11 -1.03
CA VAL A 68 36.01 -20.94 -0.17
C VAL A 68 36.87 -19.74 -0.62
N GLU A 69 38.08 -19.96 -1.12
CA GLU A 69 38.91 -18.91 -1.71
C GLU A 69 38.25 -18.34 -2.97
N GLN A 70 37.77 -19.19 -3.87
CA GLN A 70 37.02 -18.73 -5.04
C GLN A 70 35.75 -17.96 -4.66
N ALA A 71 34.95 -18.46 -3.70
CA ALA A 71 33.75 -17.76 -3.26
C ALA A 71 34.07 -16.37 -2.70
N ARG A 72 35.25 -16.18 -2.09
CA ARG A 72 35.73 -14.87 -1.64
C ARG A 72 36.10 -13.98 -2.82
N ASP A 73 36.84 -14.50 -3.80
CA ASP A 73 37.25 -13.73 -4.99
C ASP A 73 36.05 -13.24 -5.79
N VAL A 74 35.05 -14.11 -5.98
CA VAL A 74 33.78 -13.76 -6.64
C VAL A 74 33.10 -12.64 -5.86
N ARG A 75 32.88 -12.82 -4.56
CA ARG A 75 32.22 -11.82 -3.70
C ARG A 75 32.94 -10.47 -3.71
N ASP A 76 34.26 -10.47 -3.56
CA ASP A 76 35.06 -9.25 -3.47
C ASP A 76 35.18 -8.55 -4.84
N GLY A 77 35.13 -9.31 -5.94
CA GLY A 77 35.10 -8.80 -7.32
C GLY A 77 33.76 -8.17 -7.75
N CYS A 78 32.63 -8.54 -7.15
CA CYS A 78 31.31 -7.99 -7.51
C CYS A 78 31.14 -6.50 -7.18
N GLY A 79 32.01 -5.90 -6.34
CA GLY A 79 31.96 -4.47 -5.96
C GLY A 79 30.71 -4.03 -5.18
N ARG A 80 29.83 -4.98 -4.82
CA ARG A 80 28.52 -4.76 -4.17
C ARG A 80 28.50 -5.10 -2.68
N PHE A 81 29.61 -5.62 -2.15
CA PHE A 81 29.79 -5.93 -0.74
C PHE A 81 30.75 -4.93 -0.08
N PRO A 82 30.54 -4.54 1.19
CA PRO A 82 31.49 -3.67 1.90
C PRO A 82 32.86 -4.36 2.07
N PRO A 83 34.00 -3.63 1.97
CA PRO A 83 35.33 -4.22 2.08
C PRO A 83 35.55 -4.83 3.47
N ARG A 84 36.04 -6.07 3.52
CA ARG A 84 36.35 -6.77 4.78
C ARG A 84 37.78 -6.48 5.26
N THR A 85 37.92 -6.33 6.57
CA THR A 85 39.22 -6.36 7.26
C THR A 85 39.55 -7.79 7.70
N ALA A 86 40.83 -8.13 7.85
CA ALA A 86 41.34 -9.48 8.19
C ALA A 86 40.75 -10.19 9.42
N ALA A 87 39.88 -9.54 10.20
CA ALA A 87 39.24 -10.06 11.41
C ALA A 87 37.88 -10.76 11.19
N THR A 88 37.33 -10.77 9.96
CA THR A 88 36.03 -11.42 9.67
C THR A 88 36.24 -12.85 9.14
N GLY A 89 35.74 -13.87 9.85
CA GLY A 89 35.78 -15.30 9.45
C GLY A 89 35.11 -15.59 8.09
N PRO A 90 35.20 -16.81 7.51
CA PRO A 90 34.76 -17.11 6.13
C PRO A 90 33.32 -16.63 5.80
N PRO A 91 33.00 -16.32 4.53
CA PRO A 91 31.62 -16.02 4.15
C PRO A 91 30.68 -17.17 4.58
N PRO A 92 29.44 -16.89 5.02
CA PRO A 92 28.46 -17.95 5.21
C PRO A 92 28.24 -18.69 3.88
N TRP A 93 27.95 -19.98 3.97
CA TRP A 93 27.74 -20.89 2.84
C TRP A 93 26.49 -20.57 2.01
N ASP A 94 25.66 -19.66 2.52
CA ASP A 94 24.50 -19.05 1.89
C ASP A 94 24.43 -17.59 2.36
N SER A 95 24.31 -16.64 1.44
CA SER A 95 24.13 -15.22 1.74
C SER A 95 22.68 -14.74 1.57
N GLY A 96 21.70 -15.66 1.50
CA GLY A 96 20.29 -15.37 1.30
C GLY A 96 19.61 -14.60 2.45
N ALA A 97 18.86 -13.57 2.04
CA ALA A 97 17.99 -12.67 2.80
C ALA A 97 17.33 -13.19 4.11
N GLU A 98 17.63 -12.53 5.24
CA GLU A 98 16.61 -12.26 6.26
C GLU A 98 16.05 -10.84 6.02
N ALA A 99 14.82 -10.78 5.50
CA ALA A 99 13.86 -9.68 5.58
C ALA A 99 14.41 -8.23 5.47
N GLY A 100 14.36 -7.70 4.24
CA GLY A 100 14.15 -6.27 3.99
C GLY A 100 15.40 -5.42 3.94
N ASP A 101 16.07 -5.39 2.79
CA ASP A 101 16.70 -4.18 2.30
C ASP A 101 16.69 -4.16 0.77
N ARG A 102 16.51 -2.97 0.20
CA ARG A 102 16.32 -2.72 -1.23
C ARG A 102 17.67 -2.37 -1.85
N ASP A 103 18.34 -3.32 -2.48
CA ASP A 103 19.34 -3.14 -3.55
C ASP A 103 19.70 -4.52 -4.16
N ALA A 104 20.21 -4.54 -5.41
CA ALA A 104 20.44 -5.75 -6.20
C ALA A 104 21.14 -6.90 -5.43
N GLU A 105 20.49 -8.06 -5.32
CA GLU A 105 20.97 -9.20 -4.53
C GLU A 105 21.85 -10.13 -5.40
N THR A 106 23.07 -10.41 -4.95
CA THR A 106 23.93 -11.47 -5.52
C THR A 106 24.14 -12.50 -4.42
N SER A 107 23.75 -13.77 -4.65
CA SER A 107 24.11 -14.89 -3.77
C SER A 107 25.36 -15.59 -4.27
N VAL A 108 26.20 -16.08 -3.36
CA VAL A 108 27.35 -16.93 -3.67
C VAL A 108 27.29 -18.14 -2.72
N GLU A 109 27.01 -19.31 -3.27
CA GLU A 109 26.81 -20.57 -2.55
C GLU A 109 27.97 -21.52 -2.87
N VAL A 110 28.43 -22.35 -1.92
CA VAL A 110 29.37 -23.45 -2.22
C VAL A 110 28.65 -24.77 -1.98
N LEU A 111 28.48 -25.56 -3.05
CA LEU A 111 27.67 -26.76 -3.06
C LEU A 111 28.54 -27.98 -3.40
N ASP A 112 28.23 -29.12 -2.77
CA ASP A 112 28.70 -30.41 -3.25
C ASP A 112 27.89 -30.85 -4.49
N GLU A 113 28.39 -31.86 -5.21
CA GLU A 113 27.80 -32.31 -6.46
C GLU A 113 26.33 -32.76 -6.32
N ARG A 114 25.96 -33.35 -5.17
CA ARG A 114 24.59 -33.82 -4.91
C ARG A 114 23.65 -32.66 -4.61
N ALA A 115 24.08 -31.68 -3.82
CA ALA A 115 23.34 -30.47 -3.52
C ALA A 115 23.18 -29.59 -4.76
N TYR A 116 24.24 -29.46 -5.57
CA TYR A 116 24.20 -28.74 -6.84
C TYR A 116 23.28 -29.42 -7.86
N ALA A 117 23.32 -30.75 -7.98
CA ALA A 117 22.40 -31.49 -8.85
C ALA A 117 20.93 -31.30 -8.43
N ALA A 118 20.63 -31.39 -7.14
CA ALA A 118 19.27 -31.17 -6.62
C ALA A 118 18.78 -29.74 -6.87
N ARG A 119 19.65 -28.74 -6.67
CA ARG A 119 19.34 -27.33 -6.98
C ARG A 119 19.07 -27.12 -8.47
N ARG A 120 19.97 -27.63 -9.32
CA ARG A 120 19.84 -27.56 -10.79
C ARG A 120 18.54 -28.19 -11.29
N ASP A 121 18.16 -29.35 -10.75
CA ASP A 121 16.96 -30.07 -11.20
C ASP A 121 15.67 -29.36 -10.73
N GLY A 122 15.67 -28.78 -9.53
CA GLY A 122 14.60 -27.94 -9.01
C GLY A 122 14.41 -26.64 -9.81
N ASP A 123 15.51 -25.95 -10.10
CA ASP A 123 15.49 -24.73 -10.92
C ASP A 123 15.11 -25.02 -12.37
N ALA A 124 15.53 -26.16 -12.93
CA ALA A 124 15.11 -26.61 -14.26
C ALA A 124 13.59 -26.89 -14.33
N ALA A 125 12.98 -27.40 -13.25
CA ALA A 125 11.53 -27.58 -13.19
C ALA A 125 10.78 -26.24 -13.10
N ALA A 126 11.29 -25.29 -12.31
CA ALA A 126 10.75 -23.93 -12.23
C ALA A 126 10.86 -23.19 -13.58
N LEU A 127 12.02 -23.28 -14.25
CA LEU A 127 12.25 -22.70 -15.57
C LEU A 127 11.37 -23.32 -16.66
N ARG A 128 11.10 -24.64 -16.60
CA ARG A 128 10.15 -25.29 -17.52
C ARG A 128 8.73 -24.74 -17.37
N ARG A 129 8.26 -24.51 -16.13
CA ARG A 129 6.94 -23.89 -15.87
C ARG A 129 6.89 -22.43 -16.32
N ALA A 130 7.94 -21.65 -16.05
CA ALA A 130 8.06 -20.27 -16.52
C ALA A 130 8.01 -20.17 -18.05
N ARG A 131 8.75 -21.04 -18.75
CA ARG A 131 8.72 -21.14 -20.23
C ARG A 131 7.35 -21.53 -20.77
N ALA A 132 6.64 -22.45 -20.10
CA ALA A 132 5.29 -22.85 -20.50
C ALA A 132 4.27 -21.70 -20.40
N ARG A 133 4.31 -20.94 -19.30
CA ARG A 133 3.45 -19.74 -19.11
C ARG A 133 3.74 -18.66 -20.15
N ASP A 134 5.01 -18.47 -20.48
CA ASP A 134 5.45 -17.53 -21.52
C ASP A 134 5.01 -17.96 -22.93
N VAL A 135 5.11 -19.26 -23.27
CA VAL A 135 4.56 -19.80 -24.53
C VAL A 135 3.04 -19.65 -24.61
N PHE A 136 2.33 -19.93 -23.51
CA PHE A 136 0.88 -19.73 -23.42
C PHE A 136 0.49 -18.26 -23.63
N ALA A 137 1.13 -17.32 -22.92
CA ALA A 137 0.87 -15.89 -23.05
C ALA A 137 1.11 -15.36 -24.48
N ARG A 138 2.18 -15.83 -25.14
CA ARG A 138 2.47 -15.45 -26.53
C ARG A 138 1.45 -15.98 -27.53
N ARG A 139 0.94 -17.20 -27.34
CA ARG A 139 -0.11 -17.78 -28.21
C ARG A 139 -1.42 -17.04 -28.07
N VAL A 140 -1.82 -16.71 -26.83
CA VAL A 140 -2.98 -15.86 -26.56
C VAL A 140 -2.84 -14.51 -27.26
N ALA A 141 -1.67 -13.84 -27.10
CA ALA A 141 -1.40 -12.56 -27.74
C ALA A 141 -1.39 -12.63 -29.28
N ALA A 142 -0.86 -13.72 -29.87
CA ALA A 142 -0.83 -13.91 -31.32
C ALA A 142 -2.23 -14.10 -31.92
N GLU A 143 -3.07 -14.93 -31.30
CA GLU A 143 -4.46 -15.14 -31.73
C GLU A 143 -5.30 -13.87 -31.55
N MET A 144 -5.10 -13.12 -30.47
CA MET A 144 -5.75 -11.84 -30.23
C MET A 144 -5.35 -10.79 -31.27
N ARG A 145 -4.08 -10.71 -31.65
CA ARG A 145 -3.61 -9.88 -32.77
C ARG A 145 -4.27 -10.29 -34.10
N GLY A 146 -4.40 -11.59 -34.34
CA GLY A 146 -5.10 -12.11 -35.52
C GLY A 146 -6.58 -11.71 -35.56
N ALA A 147 -7.27 -11.78 -34.41
CA ALA A 147 -8.66 -11.37 -34.28
C ALA A 147 -8.83 -9.85 -34.48
N GLN A 148 -7.93 -9.03 -33.95
CA GLN A 148 -7.93 -7.57 -34.12
C GLN A 148 -7.69 -7.14 -35.57
N VAL A 149 -6.77 -7.80 -36.28
CA VAL A 149 -6.53 -7.54 -37.71
C VAL A 149 -7.76 -7.88 -38.55
N ARG A 150 -8.47 -8.96 -38.23
CA ARG A 150 -9.73 -9.35 -38.90
C ARG A 150 -10.89 -8.39 -38.63
N ALA A 151 -10.93 -7.78 -37.45
CA ALA A 151 -12.04 -6.91 -37.01
C ALA A 151 -11.87 -5.43 -37.39
N ALA A 152 -10.64 -4.87 -37.35
CA ALA A 152 -10.41 -3.43 -37.43
C ALA A 152 -9.54 -2.97 -38.61
N GLY A 153 -8.86 -3.89 -39.31
CA GLY A 153 -7.97 -3.54 -40.42
C GLY A 153 -6.72 -2.70 -40.05
N ARG A 154 -6.46 -2.44 -38.77
CA ARG A 154 -5.27 -1.74 -38.21
C ARG A 154 -4.92 -2.31 -36.81
N VAL A 155 -3.69 -2.08 -36.35
CA VAL A 155 -3.17 -2.52 -35.03
C VAL A 155 -2.77 -1.28 -34.22
N HIS A 156 -3.20 -1.15 -32.94
CA HIS A 156 -2.58 -0.20 -32.01
C HIS A 156 -1.49 -0.89 -31.18
N TYR A 157 -0.42 -0.17 -30.90
CA TYR A 157 0.64 -0.58 -29.99
C TYR A 157 0.56 0.24 -28.72
N SER A 158 0.37 -0.45 -27.60
CA SER A 158 1.06 -0.04 -26.37
C SER A 158 2.16 -1.09 -26.10
N ASP A 159 3.07 -0.84 -25.16
CA ASP A 159 4.15 -1.78 -24.78
C ASP A 159 3.64 -3.17 -24.36
N PRO A 160 4.03 -4.30 -25.02
CA PRO A 160 3.87 -5.60 -24.38
C PRO A 160 4.67 -5.61 -23.07
N PRO A 161 4.21 -6.31 -22.01
CA PRO A 161 5.06 -6.60 -20.86
C PRO A 161 6.35 -7.20 -21.40
N GLU A 162 7.49 -6.79 -20.85
CA GLU A 162 8.83 -7.16 -21.27
C GLU A 162 9.00 -8.70 -21.30
N ALA A 163 8.56 -9.29 -22.41
CA ALA A 163 8.65 -10.69 -22.78
C ALA A 163 8.26 -10.83 -24.26
N TYR A 164 9.28 -10.79 -25.12
CA TYR A 164 9.35 -11.48 -26.41
C TYR A 164 8.34 -11.11 -27.51
N ASP A 165 8.73 -10.16 -28.36
CA ASP A 165 8.22 -10.05 -29.73
C ASP A 165 9.18 -10.79 -30.69
N ILE A 166 8.68 -11.75 -31.48
CA ILE A 166 9.45 -12.40 -32.55
C ILE A 166 8.68 -12.17 -33.85
N ARG A 167 9.00 -11.06 -34.52
CA ARG A 167 8.78 -10.86 -35.95
C ARG A 167 10.12 -10.57 -36.63
N ALA A 168 11.00 -11.58 -36.68
CA ALA A 168 12.39 -11.41 -37.15
C ALA A 168 13.09 -10.19 -36.51
N ASP A 169 12.78 -9.92 -35.24
CA ASP A 169 13.45 -8.90 -34.43
C ASP A 169 14.83 -9.45 -34.08
N LEU A 170 15.87 -8.95 -34.74
CA LEU A 170 17.24 -9.25 -34.34
C LEU A 170 17.53 -8.48 -33.04
N ASP A 171 17.72 -9.19 -31.94
CA ASP A 171 18.28 -8.64 -30.70
C ASP A 171 19.78 -8.94 -30.68
N VAL A 172 20.58 -7.87 -30.82
CA VAL A 172 22.01 -8.01 -31.08
C VAL A 172 22.78 -7.08 -30.17
N ASP A 173 23.70 -7.66 -29.40
CA ASP A 173 24.76 -6.88 -28.80
C ASP A 173 25.88 -6.61 -29.84
N ALA A 174 26.70 -5.60 -29.57
CA ALA A 174 27.79 -5.22 -30.47
C ALA A 174 28.85 -6.33 -30.69
N ALA A 175 28.95 -7.34 -29.82
CA ALA A 175 29.87 -8.45 -29.96
C ALA A 175 29.30 -9.56 -30.86
N ALA A 176 28.02 -9.89 -30.69
CA ALA A 176 27.26 -10.89 -31.43
C ALA A 176 26.98 -10.48 -32.88
N ALA A 177 26.98 -9.17 -33.18
CA ALA A 177 26.76 -8.63 -34.52
C ALA A 177 27.73 -9.18 -35.60
N ARG A 178 28.91 -9.67 -35.20
CA ARG A 178 29.95 -10.16 -36.12
C ARG A 178 29.74 -11.61 -36.60
N GLU A 179 28.88 -12.38 -35.94
CA GLU A 179 28.77 -13.84 -36.15
C GLU A 179 27.42 -14.29 -36.73
N LEU A 180 26.54 -13.35 -37.15
CA LEU A 180 25.18 -13.67 -37.60
C LEU A 180 25.07 -14.14 -39.06
N GLU A 181 24.29 -15.21 -39.26
CA GLU A 181 23.95 -15.80 -40.56
C GLU A 181 23.28 -14.80 -41.52
N GLU A 182 23.69 -14.81 -42.80
CA GLU A 182 23.30 -13.82 -43.82
C GLU A 182 21.78 -13.73 -44.06
N ALA A 183 21.07 -14.87 -44.06
CA ALA A 183 19.66 -14.91 -44.44
C ALA A 183 18.70 -14.29 -43.39
N ALA A 184 19.05 -14.31 -42.10
CA ALA A 184 18.20 -13.77 -41.03
C ALA A 184 18.26 -12.23 -40.97
N VAL A 185 19.42 -11.65 -41.30
CA VAL A 185 19.67 -10.20 -41.26
C VAL A 185 18.99 -9.48 -42.43
N GLU A 186 18.92 -10.10 -43.61
CA GLU A 186 18.34 -9.49 -44.82
C GLU A 186 16.82 -9.30 -44.75
N ALA A 187 16.11 -10.14 -43.97
CA ALA A 187 14.66 -10.14 -43.85
C ALA A 187 14.11 -9.34 -42.64
N ALA A 188 14.97 -8.79 -41.78
CA ALA A 188 14.56 -8.12 -40.54
C ALA A 188 13.90 -6.76 -40.82
N ALA A 189 12.65 -6.60 -40.35
CA ALA A 189 11.90 -5.35 -40.41
C ALA A 189 12.07 -4.50 -39.14
N THR A 190 12.40 -5.13 -38.00
CA THR A 190 12.64 -4.49 -36.71
C THR A 190 14.00 -4.93 -36.18
N LEU A 191 14.80 -3.97 -35.70
CA LEU A 191 16.12 -4.22 -35.14
C LEU A 191 16.21 -3.70 -33.71
N ARG A 192 16.67 -4.54 -32.78
CA ARG A 192 16.98 -4.17 -31.41
C ARG A 192 18.48 -4.28 -31.21
N PHE A 193 19.11 -3.16 -30.84
CA PHE A 193 20.56 -3.08 -30.72
C PHE A 193 20.95 -2.58 -29.34
N ALA A 194 21.66 -3.42 -28.60
CA ALA A 194 22.15 -3.11 -27.26
C ALA A 194 23.68 -2.95 -27.27
N VAL A 195 24.19 -2.00 -26.48
CA VAL A 195 25.64 -1.77 -26.39
C VAL A 195 26.11 -2.04 -24.97
N GLY A 196 27.07 -2.96 -24.84
CA GLY A 196 27.69 -3.30 -23.56
C GLY A 196 28.59 -2.18 -23.03
N ALA A 197 28.78 -2.14 -21.70
CA ALA A 197 29.53 -1.09 -21.00
C ALA A 197 31.01 -0.98 -21.41
N ALA A 198 31.58 -2.05 -21.97
CA ALA A 198 32.98 -2.11 -22.41
C ALA A 198 33.19 -1.80 -23.90
N THR A 199 32.12 -1.63 -24.69
CA THR A 199 32.22 -1.46 -26.15
C THR A 199 32.50 0.01 -26.52
N PRO A 200 33.61 0.34 -27.20
CA PRO A 200 33.90 1.71 -27.60
C PRO A 200 32.82 2.30 -28.53
N PRO A 201 32.44 3.58 -28.39
CA PRO A 201 31.41 4.23 -29.23
C PRO A 201 31.58 4.04 -30.74
N GLY A 202 32.83 4.14 -31.24
CA GLY A 202 33.12 3.96 -32.67
C GLY A 202 32.91 2.51 -33.15
N GLU A 203 33.18 1.53 -32.29
CA GLU A 203 32.95 0.11 -32.61
C GLU A 203 31.46 -0.24 -32.56
N ALA A 204 30.72 0.30 -31.59
CA ALA A 204 29.27 0.17 -31.52
C ALA A 204 28.59 0.76 -32.75
N ALA A 205 29.01 1.96 -33.19
CA ALA A 205 28.50 2.61 -34.39
C ALA A 205 28.83 1.81 -35.67
N ALA A 206 30.07 1.31 -35.79
CA ALA A 206 30.47 0.50 -36.94
C ALA A 206 29.69 -0.83 -37.02
N ALA A 207 29.47 -1.49 -35.88
CA ALA A 207 28.68 -2.72 -35.80
C ALA A 207 27.22 -2.48 -36.22
N LEU A 208 26.60 -1.42 -35.69
CA LEU A 208 25.23 -1.06 -36.03
C LEU A 208 25.07 -0.67 -37.50
N VAL A 209 25.99 0.11 -38.06
CA VAL A 209 25.99 0.46 -39.49
C VAL A 209 26.11 -0.78 -40.36
N ALA A 210 27.02 -1.70 -40.02
CA ALA A 210 27.20 -2.93 -40.77
C ALA A 210 25.94 -3.81 -40.76
N LEU A 211 25.23 -3.84 -39.63
CA LEU A 211 23.99 -4.59 -39.48
C LEU A 211 22.84 -3.93 -40.26
N VAL A 212 22.65 -2.64 -40.08
CA VAL A 212 21.61 -1.85 -40.75
C VAL A 212 21.79 -1.85 -42.27
N ALA A 213 23.03 -1.83 -42.76
CA ALA A 213 23.32 -1.91 -44.20
C ALA A 213 22.91 -3.26 -44.83
N ARG A 214 22.79 -4.31 -44.02
CA ARG A 214 22.36 -5.65 -44.45
C ARG A 214 20.85 -5.84 -44.34
N CYS A 215 20.14 -5.04 -43.54
CA CYS A 215 18.69 -5.09 -43.41
C CYS A 215 18.00 -4.33 -44.55
N GLY A 216 17.66 -5.03 -45.63
CA GLY A 216 17.03 -4.43 -46.82
C GLY A 216 15.61 -3.88 -46.60
N ALA A 217 14.95 -4.27 -45.51
CA ALA A 217 13.57 -3.92 -45.20
C ALA A 217 13.38 -3.26 -43.81
N LEU A 218 14.44 -2.69 -43.22
CA LEU A 218 14.39 -2.14 -41.87
C LEU A 218 13.40 -0.97 -41.76
N ALA A 219 12.35 -1.16 -40.98
CA ALA A 219 11.30 -0.19 -40.69
C ALA A 219 11.36 0.33 -39.25
N GLU A 220 11.87 -0.45 -38.30
CA GLU A 220 11.90 -0.08 -36.88
C GLU A 220 13.27 -0.34 -36.26
N LEU A 221 13.75 0.62 -35.45
CA LEU A 221 15.03 0.49 -34.75
C LEU A 221 14.86 0.89 -33.29
N HIS A 222 15.28 -0.01 -32.41
CA HIS A 222 15.31 0.19 -30.97
C HIS A 222 16.75 0.10 -30.48
N TYR A 223 17.31 1.25 -30.12
CA TYR A 223 18.63 1.35 -29.53
C TYR A 223 18.54 1.39 -28.00
N ASP A 224 19.19 0.46 -27.31
CA ASP A 224 19.34 0.48 -25.85
C ASP A 224 20.81 0.67 -25.44
N GLY A 225 21.14 1.92 -25.10
CA GLY A 225 22.45 2.33 -24.64
C GLY A 225 22.49 2.73 -23.17
N ARG A 226 21.51 2.31 -22.34
CA ARG A 226 21.48 2.68 -20.91
C ARG A 226 22.72 2.25 -20.13
N SER A 227 23.36 1.16 -20.57
CA SER A 227 24.59 0.62 -20.00
C SER A 227 25.84 0.98 -20.81
N ALA A 228 25.70 1.72 -21.92
CA ALA A 228 26.78 2.01 -22.86
C ALA A 228 27.69 3.16 -22.37
N PRO A 229 28.97 3.20 -22.79
CA PRO A 229 29.84 4.33 -22.48
C PRO A 229 29.35 5.64 -23.11
N ARG A 230 29.69 6.78 -22.48
CA ARG A 230 29.28 8.13 -22.94
C ARG A 230 29.63 8.32 -24.43
N GLY A 231 28.69 8.87 -25.19
CA GLY A 231 28.84 9.14 -26.62
C GLY A 231 28.56 7.94 -27.55
N ALA A 232 28.27 6.75 -27.02
CA ALA A 232 27.89 5.60 -27.85
C ALA A 232 26.55 5.81 -28.58
N ALA A 233 25.54 6.32 -27.88
CA ALA A 233 24.24 6.66 -28.48
C ALA A 233 24.40 7.73 -29.57
N ASP A 234 25.22 8.76 -29.30
CA ASP A 234 25.54 9.82 -30.25
C ASP A 234 26.19 9.28 -31.52
N ALA A 235 27.22 8.44 -31.38
CA ALA A 235 27.91 7.84 -32.51
C ALA A 235 27.00 6.91 -33.34
N CYS A 236 26.19 6.08 -32.68
CA CYS A 236 25.27 5.15 -33.33
C CYS A 236 24.16 5.88 -34.10
N VAL A 237 23.46 6.82 -33.45
CA VAL A 237 22.35 7.56 -34.07
C VAL A 237 22.85 8.45 -35.21
N ALA A 238 23.98 9.15 -35.05
CA ALA A 238 24.57 9.95 -36.11
C ALA A 238 24.97 9.09 -37.33
N ALA A 239 25.51 7.89 -37.08
CA ALA A 239 25.91 6.98 -38.15
C ALA A 239 24.69 6.44 -38.93
N ILE A 240 23.60 6.08 -38.25
CA ILE A 240 22.35 5.63 -38.89
C ILE A 240 21.71 6.77 -39.68
N ALA A 241 21.64 7.96 -39.09
CA ALA A 241 21.13 9.15 -39.75
C ALA A 241 21.97 9.58 -40.97
N ALA A 242 23.17 9.02 -41.17
CA ALA A 242 23.98 9.24 -42.36
C ALA A 242 23.70 8.25 -43.51
N LEU A 243 23.03 7.12 -43.25
CA LEU A 243 22.81 6.06 -44.23
C LEU A 243 21.60 6.32 -45.14
N PRO A 244 21.74 6.18 -46.47
CA PRO A 244 20.65 6.47 -47.42
C PRO A 244 19.39 5.60 -47.27
N GLY A 245 19.55 4.32 -46.89
CA GLY A 245 18.44 3.38 -46.73
C GLY A 245 17.54 3.72 -45.53
N PRO A 246 18.08 3.71 -44.30
CA PRO A 246 17.35 4.08 -43.08
C PRO A 246 16.72 5.46 -43.14
N ARG A 247 17.37 6.44 -43.79
CA ARG A 247 16.80 7.78 -43.99
C ARG A 247 15.40 7.78 -44.58
N ARG A 248 15.07 6.83 -45.46
CA ARG A 248 13.76 6.78 -46.15
C ARG A 248 12.85 5.65 -45.68
N ALA A 249 13.43 4.56 -45.17
CA ALA A 249 12.69 3.35 -44.83
C ALA A 249 12.32 3.27 -43.33
N LEU A 250 13.08 3.92 -42.44
CA LEU A 250 12.87 3.81 -41.01
C LEU A 250 11.64 4.62 -40.57
N ALA A 251 10.58 3.92 -40.18
CA ALA A 251 9.32 4.48 -39.70
C ALA A 251 9.31 4.70 -38.19
N LEU A 252 10.04 3.89 -37.41
CA LEU A 252 10.15 4.03 -35.95
C LEU A 252 11.60 4.05 -35.48
N LEU A 253 11.93 5.02 -34.63
CA LEU A 253 13.20 5.09 -33.92
C LEU A 253 12.94 5.24 -32.43
N ARG A 254 13.41 4.27 -31.64
CA ARG A 254 13.46 4.35 -30.17
C ARG A 254 14.91 4.42 -29.73
N VAL A 255 15.25 5.42 -28.94
CA VAL A 255 16.57 5.58 -28.35
C VAL A 255 16.43 5.60 -26.83
N ARG A 256 17.14 4.71 -26.14
CA ARG A 256 17.28 4.73 -24.68
C ARG A 256 18.74 4.97 -24.32
N GLY A 257 19.01 6.02 -23.54
CA GLY A 257 20.37 6.47 -23.20
C GLY A 257 20.62 7.92 -23.60
N ARG A 258 21.59 8.56 -22.93
CA ARG A 258 21.85 10.00 -23.06
C ARG A 258 22.33 10.36 -24.47
N ILE A 259 21.71 11.37 -25.08
CA ILE A 259 22.14 11.92 -26.38
C ILE A 259 22.45 13.42 -26.27
N ALA A 260 23.47 13.87 -26.98
CA ALA A 260 23.77 15.28 -27.14
C ALA A 260 22.74 15.99 -28.03
N PRO A 261 22.51 17.31 -27.87
CA PRO A 261 21.56 18.07 -28.67
C PRO A 261 21.80 17.98 -30.19
N ALA A 262 23.07 17.96 -30.61
CA ALA A 262 23.44 17.78 -32.02
C ALA A 262 22.97 16.44 -32.61
N THR A 263 22.90 15.39 -31.79
CA THR A 263 22.44 14.05 -32.20
C THR A 263 20.94 14.03 -32.46
N LEU A 264 20.15 14.73 -31.63
CA LEU A 264 18.72 14.94 -31.90
C LEU A 264 18.53 15.68 -33.24
N GLY A 265 19.40 16.64 -33.56
CA GLY A 265 19.40 17.34 -34.84
C GLY A 265 19.69 16.42 -36.04
N ALA A 266 20.48 15.35 -35.85
CA ALA A 266 20.74 14.36 -36.89
C ALA A 266 19.50 13.50 -37.20
N ILE A 267 18.63 13.25 -36.21
CA ILE A 267 17.37 12.49 -36.38
C ILE A 267 16.42 13.20 -37.35
N ALA A 268 16.45 14.55 -37.41
CA ALA A 268 15.66 15.34 -38.35
C ALA A 268 15.96 15.08 -39.84
N HIS A 269 16.96 14.23 -40.15
CA HIS A 269 17.29 13.79 -41.50
C HIS A 269 16.69 12.43 -41.89
N LEU A 270 15.97 11.77 -40.99
CA LEU A 270 15.29 10.49 -41.22
C LEU A 270 13.89 10.71 -41.84
N GLU A 271 13.84 11.13 -43.11
CA GLU A 271 12.63 11.46 -43.87
C GLU A 271 11.46 10.45 -43.77
N GLY A 272 11.77 9.16 -43.56
CA GLY A 272 10.78 8.09 -43.39
C GLY A 272 10.09 8.03 -42.02
N LEU A 273 10.58 8.78 -41.03
CA LEU A 273 10.21 8.61 -39.63
C LEU A 273 8.78 9.07 -39.35
N GLU A 274 7.98 8.13 -38.82
CA GLU A 274 6.59 8.34 -38.40
C GLU A 274 6.48 8.43 -36.87
N ARG A 275 7.37 7.74 -36.15
CA ARG A 275 7.39 7.71 -34.68
C ARG A 275 8.81 7.86 -34.11
N LEU A 276 8.97 8.78 -33.16
CA LEU A 276 10.20 9.01 -32.42
C LEU A 276 9.97 8.79 -30.92
N ASP A 277 10.71 7.88 -30.31
CA ASP A 277 10.76 7.70 -28.85
C ASP A 277 12.17 8.04 -28.36
N VAL A 278 12.27 9.11 -27.57
CA VAL A 278 13.50 9.60 -26.94
C VAL A 278 13.31 9.69 -25.42
N SER A 279 12.52 8.79 -24.84
CA SER A 279 12.38 8.68 -23.39
C SER A 279 13.75 8.44 -22.73
N ASP A 280 14.03 9.16 -21.65
CA ASP A 280 15.29 9.10 -20.90
C ASP A 280 16.57 9.53 -21.66
N CYS A 281 16.41 10.28 -22.77
CA CYS A 281 17.55 10.76 -23.57
C CYS A 281 18.12 12.12 -23.15
N PHE A 282 17.35 12.94 -22.45
CA PHE A 282 17.71 14.33 -22.12
C PHE A 282 18.62 14.43 -20.90
N SER A 283 19.51 15.41 -20.90
CA SER A 283 20.47 15.64 -19.82
C SER A 283 20.66 17.13 -19.58
N SER A 284 20.60 17.55 -18.32
CA SER A 284 20.85 18.94 -17.90
C SER A 284 22.33 19.33 -18.03
N GLU A 285 23.24 18.40 -18.36
CA GLU A 285 24.67 18.69 -18.50
C GLU A 285 25.02 19.56 -19.72
N PHE A 286 24.06 19.75 -20.63
CA PHE A 286 24.19 20.65 -21.79
C PHE A 286 23.53 22.02 -21.56
N PHE A 287 22.94 22.23 -20.40
CA PHE A 287 22.32 23.50 -20.03
C PHE A 287 23.38 24.48 -19.53
N ASP A 288 23.39 25.69 -20.10
CA ASP A 288 24.28 26.77 -19.67
C ASP A 288 23.54 27.69 -18.71
N HIS A 289 23.79 27.52 -17.41
CA HIS A 289 23.18 28.34 -16.34
C HIS A 289 23.66 29.80 -16.33
N GLU A 290 24.72 30.15 -17.08
CA GLU A 290 25.32 31.49 -17.08
C GLU A 290 24.88 32.36 -18.28
N ALA A 291 24.11 31.81 -19.22
CA ALA A 291 23.60 32.54 -20.37
C ALA A 291 22.34 33.37 -20.06
N ASP A 292 22.33 34.65 -20.46
CA ASP A 292 21.15 35.55 -20.40
C ASP A 292 20.78 36.03 -21.81
N PRO A 293 19.62 35.64 -22.37
CA PRO A 293 18.61 34.76 -21.76
C PRO A 293 19.04 33.28 -21.72
N PRO A 294 18.38 32.44 -20.88
CA PRO A 294 18.67 31.01 -20.80
C PRO A 294 18.59 30.35 -22.18
N VAL A 295 19.64 29.61 -22.55
CA VAL A 295 19.69 28.88 -23.81
C VAL A 295 19.29 27.43 -23.53
N TYR A 296 18.15 27.03 -24.09
CA TYR A 296 17.65 25.67 -24.01
C TYR A 296 18.28 24.81 -25.12
N PRO A 297 19.20 23.89 -24.78
CA PRO A 297 20.07 23.27 -25.78
C PRO A 297 19.33 22.36 -26.76
N TYR A 298 18.18 21.80 -26.39
CA TYR A 298 17.41 20.88 -27.23
C TYR A 298 16.29 21.53 -28.04
N ASP A 299 15.95 22.81 -27.81
CA ASP A 299 14.83 23.50 -28.47
C ASP A 299 14.95 23.52 -30.01
N ALA A 300 16.10 23.96 -30.53
CA ALA A 300 16.31 24.06 -31.97
C ALA A 300 16.42 22.70 -32.67
N PRO A 301 17.16 21.71 -32.14
CA PRO A 301 17.15 20.34 -32.66
C PRO A 301 15.76 19.68 -32.65
N LEU A 302 14.97 19.92 -31.60
CA LEU A 302 13.60 19.39 -31.50
C LEU A 302 12.67 20.03 -32.55
N ALA A 303 12.71 21.36 -32.68
CA ALA A 303 11.96 22.07 -33.70
C ALA A 303 12.31 21.58 -35.11
N ALA A 304 13.60 21.31 -35.37
CA ALA A 304 14.04 20.74 -36.65
C ALA A 304 13.43 19.37 -36.93
N CYS A 305 13.21 18.52 -35.93
CA CYS A 305 12.52 17.23 -36.11
C CYS A 305 11.07 17.43 -36.56
N PHE A 306 10.32 18.31 -35.89
CA PHE A 306 8.93 18.61 -36.25
C PHE A 306 8.81 19.28 -37.62
N GLU A 307 9.75 20.15 -37.98
CA GLU A 307 9.71 20.89 -39.25
C GLU A 307 10.15 20.07 -40.46
N ARG A 308 11.12 19.16 -40.29
CA ARG A 308 11.82 18.50 -41.39
C ARG A 308 11.39 17.04 -41.60
N LEU A 309 10.62 16.46 -40.68
CA LEU A 309 10.11 15.09 -40.79
C LEU A 309 8.63 15.11 -41.23
N PRO A 310 8.33 15.04 -42.54
CA PRO A 310 6.97 15.26 -43.05
C PRO A 310 5.98 14.14 -42.70
N ARG A 311 6.49 12.99 -42.24
CA ARG A 311 5.70 11.82 -41.87
C ARG A 311 5.55 11.65 -40.37
N LEU A 312 6.22 12.47 -39.56
CA LEU A 312 6.16 12.35 -38.11
C LEU A 312 4.71 12.50 -37.65
N ARG A 313 4.24 11.56 -36.83
CA ARG A 313 2.90 11.52 -36.23
C ARG A 313 2.94 11.39 -34.72
N TYR A 314 4.05 10.90 -34.16
CA TYR A 314 4.15 10.68 -32.72
C TYR A 314 5.56 10.95 -32.19
N VAL A 315 5.66 11.67 -31.06
CA VAL A 315 6.90 11.88 -30.30
C VAL A 315 6.68 11.54 -28.82
N ASP A 316 7.54 10.68 -28.27
CA ASP A 316 7.59 10.37 -26.84
C ASP A 316 8.78 11.05 -26.15
N PHE A 317 8.51 11.74 -25.05
CA PHE A 317 9.52 12.47 -24.29
C PHE A 317 9.86 11.83 -22.93
N GLY A 318 9.11 10.82 -22.45
CA GLY A 318 9.42 10.06 -21.20
C GLY A 318 8.74 10.55 -19.89
N HIS A 319 9.17 10.00 -18.74
CA HIS A 319 8.53 10.09 -17.40
C HIS A 319 9.14 11.10 -16.40
N GLY A 320 8.33 11.45 -15.38
CA GLY A 320 8.75 11.77 -14.01
C GLY A 320 7.56 12.10 -13.08
N ASP A 321 7.79 12.41 -11.80
CA ASP A 321 6.76 12.88 -10.84
C ASP A 321 6.53 14.40 -11.02
N ASP A 322 5.30 14.88 -10.81
CA ASP A 322 4.91 16.29 -11.01
C ASP A 322 5.86 17.32 -10.35
N ASP A 323 6.42 17.02 -9.17
CA ASP A 323 7.33 17.93 -8.45
C ASP A 323 8.80 17.86 -8.92
N ALA A 324 9.25 16.74 -9.48
CA ALA A 324 10.64 16.55 -9.96
C ALA A 324 10.79 16.85 -11.46
N LEU A 325 9.72 16.65 -12.24
CA LEU A 325 9.65 16.88 -13.69
C LEU A 325 9.75 18.34 -14.08
N ALA A 326 9.00 19.21 -13.39
CA ALA A 326 8.98 20.65 -13.68
C ALA A 326 10.39 21.25 -13.56
N THR A 327 11.20 20.71 -12.65
CA THR A 327 12.58 21.14 -12.43
C THR A 327 13.55 20.58 -13.47
N PHE A 328 13.48 19.28 -13.82
CA PHE A 328 14.42 18.65 -14.75
C PHE A 328 14.19 19.07 -16.22
N TRP A 329 12.94 19.19 -16.64
CA TRP A 329 12.56 19.57 -18.01
C TRP A 329 12.79 21.05 -18.26
N GLY A 330 12.58 21.88 -17.22
CA GLY A 330 12.92 23.31 -17.21
C GLY A 330 14.42 23.62 -17.42
N TYR A 331 15.30 22.62 -17.44
CA TYR A 331 16.71 22.78 -17.82
C TYR A 331 17.06 22.16 -19.20
N CYS A 332 16.16 21.45 -19.87
CA CYS A 332 16.50 20.74 -21.12
C CYS A 332 15.87 21.40 -22.35
N PHE A 333 14.61 21.81 -22.27
CA PHE A 333 13.90 22.56 -23.31
C PHE A 333 12.87 23.49 -22.70
N SER A 334 12.52 24.57 -23.40
CA SER A 334 11.50 25.49 -22.89
C SER A 334 10.11 24.88 -23.04
N GLN A 335 9.30 24.97 -21.98
CA GLN A 335 7.91 24.49 -21.99
C GLN A 335 7.09 25.19 -23.09
N ASP A 336 7.27 26.50 -23.22
CA ASP A 336 6.69 27.33 -24.28
C ASP A 336 7.02 26.80 -25.70
N ARG A 337 8.22 26.25 -25.92
CA ARG A 337 8.61 25.69 -27.23
C ARG A 337 7.84 24.41 -27.55
N VAL A 338 7.64 23.53 -26.58
CA VAL A 338 6.88 22.27 -26.77
C VAL A 338 5.41 22.57 -27.02
N GLU A 339 4.83 23.51 -26.28
CA GLU A 339 3.46 23.96 -26.49
C GLU A 339 3.30 24.62 -27.87
N ALA A 340 4.21 25.51 -28.27
CA ALA A 340 4.20 26.14 -29.59
C ALA A 340 4.37 25.11 -30.75
N LEU A 341 5.14 24.04 -30.56
CA LEU A 341 5.27 22.97 -31.55
C LEU A 341 3.99 22.13 -31.64
N ARG A 342 3.34 21.82 -30.51
CA ARG A 342 2.03 21.13 -30.48
C ARG A 342 0.95 21.92 -31.21
N GLU A 343 0.90 23.23 -30.99
CA GLU A 343 -0.04 24.11 -31.68
C GLU A 343 0.23 24.22 -33.18
N ARG A 344 1.52 24.32 -33.56
CA ARG A 344 1.92 24.45 -34.97
C ARG A 344 1.80 23.15 -35.75
N PHE A 345 1.95 22.01 -35.09
CA PHE A 345 1.89 20.67 -35.68
C PHE A 345 0.88 19.76 -34.96
N PRO A 346 -0.43 20.09 -34.97
CA PRO A 346 -1.45 19.39 -34.19
C PRO A 346 -1.70 17.94 -34.65
N ALA A 347 -1.19 17.57 -35.83
CA ALA A 347 -1.22 16.21 -36.36
C ALA A 347 -0.09 15.31 -35.80
N VAL A 348 0.81 15.86 -34.98
CA VAL A 348 1.88 15.13 -34.30
C VAL A 348 1.50 15.01 -32.83
N GLU A 349 1.13 13.81 -32.42
CA GLU A 349 0.81 13.49 -31.03
C GLU A 349 2.08 13.49 -30.18
N CYS A 350 2.04 14.18 -29.05
CA CYS A 350 3.19 14.36 -28.17
C CYS A 350 2.82 13.86 -26.77
N SER A 351 3.36 12.73 -26.34
CA SER A 351 3.08 12.17 -25.00
C SER A 351 4.06 12.70 -23.94
N MET A 352 3.52 13.05 -22.77
CA MET A 352 4.25 13.35 -21.54
C MET A 352 3.60 12.69 -20.30
N ALA A 353 2.78 11.64 -20.49
CA ALA A 353 1.80 11.18 -19.48
C ALA A 353 2.32 10.11 -18.48
N GLU A 354 1.75 10.17 -17.27
CA GLU A 354 1.84 9.15 -16.21
C GLU A 354 1.43 7.75 -16.71
N ALA A 355 2.29 6.76 -16.55
CA ALA A 355 1.90 5.35 -16.65
C ALA A 355 2.40 4.59 -15.42
N LYS A 356 1.87 4.91 -14.23
CA LYS A 356 2.14 4.15 -13.00
C LYS A 356 1.26 2.92 -12.81
N HIS A 357 0.26 2.62 -13.66
CA HIS A 357 -0.57 1.39 -13.55
C HIS A 357 -0.86 0.70 -14.90
N SER A 358 -0.04 -0.30 -15.27
CA SER A 358 -0.41 -1.65 -15.80
C SER A 358 0.67 -2.19 -16.75
N PRO A 359 1.23 -3.40 -16.55
CA PRO A 359 2.11 -4.07 -17.50
C PRO A 359 1.27 -4.85 -18.51
N LEU A 360 0.42 -4.17 -19.27
CA LEU A 360 -0.13 -4.67 -20.53
C LEU A 360 -0.52 -3.46 -21.37
N PRO A 361 -0.28 -3.52 -22.68
CA PRO A 361 -0.75 -2.51 -23.57
C PRO A 361 -2.21 -2.69 -23.90
N HIS A 362 -3.02 -1.65 -23.67
CA HIS A 362 -4.33 -1.54 -24.30
C HIS A 362 -4.18 -1.35 -25.83
N PRO A 363 -4.53 -2.33 -26.69
CA PRO A 363 -4.38 -2.20 -28.13
C PRO A 363 -5.60 -1.55 -28.80
N PHE A 364 -6.52 -0.93 -28.04
CA PHE A 364 -7.55 -0.01 -28.51
C PHE A 364 -7.98 0.90 -27.34
N PRO A 365 -8.27 2.19 -27.58
CA PRO A 365 -8.90 3.03 -26.56
C PRO A 365 -10.34 2.54 -26.36
N GLY A 366 -10.64 1.88 -25.23
CA GLY A 366 -11.98 1.42 -24.83
C GLY A 366 -12.16 -0.10 -24.83
N GLY A 367 -12.41 -0.69 -23.65
CA GLY A 367 -12.74 -2.11 -23.49
C GLY A 367 -14.20 -2.41 -23.85
N SER A 368 -14.43 -3.41 -24.72
CA SER A 368 -15.76 -3.93 -25.09
C SER A 368 -15.89 -5.42 -24.73
N LEU A 369 -17.12 -5.90 -24.51
CA LEU A 369 -17.46 -7.28 -24.14
C LEU A 369 -16.96 -8.33 -25.17
N ALA A 370 -16.98 -7.98 -26.46
CA ALA A 370 -16.47 -8.81 -27.55
C ALA A 370 -14.96 -9.13 -27.41
N HIS A 371 -14.21 -8.32 -26.66
CA HIS A 371 -12.78 -8.52 -26.39
C HIS A 371 -12.53 -9.62 -25.37
N GLU A 372 -13.34 -9.66 -24.30
CA GLU A 372 -13.26 -10.73 -23.31
C GLU A 372 -13.80 -12.05 -23.86
N GLU A 373 -14.89 -12.01 -24.64
CA GLU A 373 -15.40 -13.20 -25.33
C GLU A 373 -14.34 -13.79 -26.26
N ALA A 374 -13.65 -12.98 -27.07
CA ALA A 374 -12.57 -13.45 -27.93
C ALA A 374 -11.39 -14.04 -27.14
N LEU A 375 -11.05 -13.43 -25.99
CA LEU A 375 -9.97 -13.90 -25.12
C LEU A 375 -10.32 -15.26 -24.48
N PHE A 376 -11.53 -15.41 -23.94
CA PHE A 376 -11.99 -16.68 -23.36
C PHE A 376 -12.11 -17.76 -24.43
N ASP A 377 -12.55 -17.44 -25.64
CA ASP A 377 -12.58 -18.36 -26.78
C ASP A 377 -11.18 -18.85 -27.17
N ILE A 378 -10.21 -17.94 -27.19
CA ILE A 378 -8.81 -18.24 -27.52
C ILE A 378 -8.17 -19.09 -26.42
N VAL A 379 -8.37 -18.74 -25.16
CA VAL A 379 -7.84 -19.51 -24.02
C VAL A 379 -8.53 -20.88 -23.92
N GLY A 380 -9.84 -20.96 -24.20
CA GLY A 380 -10.59 -22.21 -24.28
C GLY A 380 -10.05 -23.15 -25.37
N ARG A 381 -9.80 -22.64 -26.58
CA ARG A 381 -9.14 -23.42 -27.65
C ARG A 381 -7.72 -23.86 -27.29
N LEU A 382 -6.96 -23.02 -26.58
CA LEU A 382 -5.62 -23.37 -26.07
C LEU A 382 -5.68 -24.39 -24.92
N GLY A 383 -6.83 -24.55 -24.26
CA GLY A 383 -7.12 -25.64 -23.33
C GLY A 383 -7.12 -27.03 -23.98
N GLU A 384 -7.32 -27.09 -25.30
CA GLU A 384 -7.30 -28.31 -26.11
C GLU A 384 -6.00 -28.48 -26.92
N ASP A 385 -5.02 -27.58 -26.74
CA ASP A 385 -3.78 -27.55 -27.52
C ASP A 385 -2.96 -28.85 -27.42
N GLY A 386 -2.24 -29.26 -28.47
CA GLY A 386 -1.41 -30.47 -28.45
C GLY A 386 -0.27 -30.45 -27.42
N ASP A 387 0.16 -29.26 -26.98
CA ASP A 387 1.22 -29.06 -25.98
C ASP A 387 0.67 -29.18 -24.54
N PRO A 388 1.08 -30.22 -23.76
CA PRO A 388 0.60 -30.45 -22.41
C PRO A 388 0.83 -29.28 -21.45
N ALA A 389 1.88 -28.49 -21.66
CA ALA A 389 2.26 -27.40 -20.77
C ALA A 389 1.43 -26.14 -21.02
N VAL A 390 1.07 -25.87 -22.28
CA VAL A 390 0.15 -24.80 -22.68
C VAL A 390 -1.26 -25.09 -22.17
N ARG A 391 -1.73 -26.34 -22.31
CA ARG A 391 -3.02 -26.77 -21.73
C ARG A 391 -3.10 -26.62 -20.23
N ALA A 392 -2.02 -26.90 -19.50
CA ALA A 392 -1.98 -26.75 -18.05
C ALA A 392 -2.10 -25.27 -17.64
N CYS A 393 -1.40 -24.37 -18.34
CA CYS A 393 -1.48 -22.92 -18.09
C CYS A 393 -2.85 -22.34 -18.47
N ALA A 394 -3.45 -22.82 -19.57
CA ALA A 394 -4.82 -22.45 -19.96
C ALA A 394 -5.84 -22.86 -18.90
N ARG A 395 -5.70 -24.07 -18.33
CA ARG A 395 -6.56 -24.57 -17.25
C ARG A 395 -6.41 -23.76 -15.96
N GLU A 396 -5.17 -23.48 -15.56
CA GLU A 396 -4.87 -22.62 -14.41
C GLU A 396 -5.50 -21.23 -14.59
N TYR A 397 -5.31 -20.61 -15.77
CA TYR A 397 -5.89 -19.32 -16.12
C TYR A 397 -7.43 -19.32 -16.06
N LEU A 398 -8.08 -20.39 -16.53
CA LEU A 398 -9.55 -20.50 -16.49
C LEU A 398 -10.07 -20.81 -15.08
N SER A 399 -9.29 -21.49 -14.25
CA SER A 399 -9.68 -21.86 -12.87
C SER A 399 -9.69 -20.68 -11.89
N ASP A 400 -8.95 -19.60 -12.19
CA ASP A 400 -8.99 -18.35 -11.42
C ASP A 400 -10.31 -17.57 -11.63
N PHE A 401 -11.17 -18.02 -12.55
CA PHE A 401 -12.48 -17.41 -12.83
C PHE A 401 -13.63 -18.36 -12.46
N ASP A 402 -14.28 -18.06 -11.34
CA ASP A 402 -15.42 -18.77 -10.69
C ASP A 402 -16.68 -19.02 -11.57
N HIS A 403 -16.64 -18.68 -12.87
CA HIS A 403 -17.78 -18.71 -13.79
C HIS A 403 -17.50 -19.40 -15.15
N ALA A 404 -16.37 -20.10 -15.29
CA ALA A 404 -15.97 -20.71 -16.56
C ALA A 404 -16.90 -21.86 -17.03
N ASP A 405 -17.44 -22.64 -16.09
CA ASP A 405 -18.32 -23.79 -16.37
C ASP A 405 -19.70 -23.36 -16.91
N ASP A 406 -20.28 -22.31 -16.33
CA ASP A 406 -21.70 -21.97 -16.54
C ASP A 406 -21.99 -21.15 -17.81
N ARG A 407 -20.99 -20.52 -18.43
CA ARG A 407 -21.20 -19.58 -19.55
C ARG A 407 -20.81 -20.09 -20.93
N HIS A 408 -19.95 -21.11 -21.02
CA HIS A 408 -19.28 -21.45 -22.28
C HIS A 408 -19.33 -22.94 -22.67
N GLY A 409 -19.97 -23.81 -21.86
CA GLY A 409 -20.19 -25.21 -22.21
C GLY A 409 -18.92 -26.07 -22.26
N VAL A 410 -17.86 -25.65 -21.57
CA VAL A 410 -16.60 -26.40 -21.46
C VAL A 410 -16.69 -27.27 -20.22
N ASP A 411 -16.91 -28.58 -20.40
CA ASP A 411 -17.02 -29.55 -19.30
C ASP A 411 -15.67 -29.76 -18.61
N LEU A 412 -15.42 -29.01 -17.54
CA LEU A 412 -14.20 -29.11 -16.73
C LEU A 412 -14.04 -30.47 -16.01
N ALA A 413 -15.13 -31.23 -15.83
CA ALA A 413 -15.12 -32.54 -15.17
C ALA A 413 -14.63 -33.67 -16.08
N SER A 414 -14.67 -33.50 -17.41
CA SER A 414 -14.17 -34.48 -18.38
C SER A 414 -12.64 -34.59 -18.48
N LEU A 415 -11.90 -33.70 -17.81
CA LEU A 415 -10.44 -33.55 -17.91
C LEU A 415 -9.66 -34.04 -16.68
N SER A 416 -10.15 -35.10 -16.04
CA SER A 416 -9.49 -35.78 -14.91
C SER A 416 -8.13 -36.40 -15.30
N LEU A 417 -7.09 -36.14 -14.49
CA LEU A 417 -5.86 -36.93 -14.47
C LEU A 417 -6.09 -38.11 -13.52
N ASP A 418 -6.56 -39.24 -14.06
CA ASP A 418 -6.44 -40.54 -13.41
C ASP A 418 -4.96 -40.93 -13.33
N ASP A 419 -4.31 -40.62 -12.22
CA ASP A 419 -3.34 -41.49 -11.53
C ASP A 419 -2.74 -40.74 -10.34
N GLN A 420 -3.37 -40.87 -9.17
CA GLN A 420 -2.77 -41.56 -8.02
C GLN A 420 -3.74 -41.55 -6.83
N ARG A 421 -4.14 -42.77 -6.47
CA ARG A 421 -4.94 -43.16 -5.32
C ARG A 421 -4.12 -43.03 -4.03
N ASP A 422 -4.69 -42.51 -2.95
CA ASP A 422 -5.13 -43.31 -1.79
C ASP A 422 -5.59 -42.42 -0.60
N VAL A 423 -6.64 -42.92 0.07
CA VAL A 423 -7.19 -42.59 1.40
C VAL A 423 -8.22 -41.44 1.53
N GLU A 424 -9.41 -41.69 0.98
CA GLU A 424 -10.67 -42.09 1.67
C GLU A 424 -11.29 -41.25 2.82
N VAL A 425 -12.64 -41.29 2.81
CA VAL A 425 -13.68 -40.98 3.84
C VAL A 425 -14.21 -39.53 3.83
N ASP A 426 -15.22 -39.18 3.01
CA ASP A 426 -16.67 -39.52 3.06
C ASP A 426 -17.46 -38.60 4.01
N TYR A 427 -18.37 -37.78 3.46
CA TYR A 427 -19.77 -37.78 3.89
C TYR A 427 -20.69 -37.22 2.79
N ASN A 428 -21.59 -38.12 2.44
CA ASN A 428 -22.61 -38.10 1.43
C ASN A 428 -23.84 -37.24 1.80
N ASP A 429 -24.64 -36.96 0.76
CA ASP A 429 -26.10 -36.91 0.71
C ASP A 429 -26.92 -35.81 1.43
N SER A 430 -27.67 -35.07 0.60
CA SER A 430 -29.09 -34.70 0.77
C SER A 430 -29.43 -33.61 -0.27
N TYR A 431 -30.37 -33.68 -1.22
CA TYR A 431 -31.50 -34.53 -1.62
C TYR A 431 -31.57 -34.36 -3.17
N GLY A 432 -31.93 -35.33 -4.00
CA GLY A 432 -33.21 -36.02 -4.04
C GLY A 432 -33.84 -35.80 -5.43
N GLU A 433 -33.91 -36.87 -6.22
CA GLU A 433 -34.44 -36.94 -7.58
C GLU A 433 -35.92 -36.55 -7.67
N SER A 434 -36.29 -35.86 -8.75
CA SER A 434 -37.53 -36.15 -9.48
C SER A 434 -37.35 -35.79 -10.95
N GLY A 435 -37.30 -36.81 -11.81
CA GLY A 435 -37.33 -36.63 -13.26
C GLY A 435 -38.72 -36.26 -13.76
N GLU A 436 -38.78 -35.45 -14.81
CA GLU A 436 -39.37 -35.81 -16.11
C GLU A 436 -39.22 -34.61 -17.04
N SER A 437 -38.87 -34.91 -18.29
CA SER A 437 -38.64 -34.00 -19.39
C SER A 437 -39.85 -33.11 -19.69
N ASP A 438 -39.67 -31.80 -19.88
CA ASP A 438 -40.47 -31.11 -20.88
C ASP A 438 -39.76 -29.91 -21.55
N SER A 439 -40.05 -29.80 -22.84
CA SER A 439 -39.39 -29.04 -23.91
C SER A 439 -39.63 -27.52 -23.90
N THR A 440 -39.96 -26.94 -22.76
CA THR A 440 -40.32 -25.50 -22.62
C THR A 440 -39.12 -24.57 -22.38
N ALA A 441 -37.95 -25.09 -21.98
CA ALA A 441 -36.79 -24.28 -21.61
C ALA A 441 -36.11 -23.54 -22.79
N ARG A 442 -36.15 -24.08 -24.02
CA ARG A 442 -35.55 -23.41 -25.20
C ARG A 442 -36.34 -22.17 -25.65
N GLY A 443 -37.66 -22.18 -25.52
CA GLY A 443 -38.50 -21.03 -25.87
C GLY A 443 -38.32 -19.82 -24.93
N VAL A 444 -37.92 -20.06 -23.68
CA VAL A 444 -37.67 -19.03 -22.67
C VAL A 444 -36.30 -18.37 -22.88
N GLY A 445 -35.27 -19.17 -23.23
CA GLY A 445 -33.92 -18.66 -23.51
C GLY A 445 -33.85 -17.72 -24.72
N ASP A 446 -34.52 -18.08 -25.82
CA ASP A 446 -34.54 -17.24 -27.04
C ASP A 446 -35.35 -15.94 -26.84
N ALA A 447 -36.43 -16.00 -26.06
CA ALA A 447 -37.23 -14.81 -25.70
C ALA A 447 -36.50 -13.86 -24.74
N MET A 448 -35.69 -14.41 -23.82
CA MET A 448 -34.82 -13.62 -22.93
C MET A 448 -33.68 -12.97 -23.71
N ALA A 449 -33.00 -13.69 -24.61
CA ALA A 449 -31.92 -13.12 -25.43
C ALA A 449 -32.41 -12.00 -26.36
N ALA A 450 -33.55 -12.19 -27.06
CA ALA A 450 -34.15 -11.16 -27.91
C ALA A 450 -34.66 -9.95 -27.10
N THR A 451 -35.06 -10.17 -25.85
CA THR A 451 -35.46 -9.12 -24.90
C THR A 451 -34.26 -8.30 -24.43
N THR A 452 -33.17 -8.96 -24.04
CA THR A 452 -31.95 -8.30 -23.56
C THR A 452 -31.36 -7.41 -24.66
N ILE A 453 -31.32 -7.90 -25.90
CA ILE A 453 -30.87 -7.12 -27.06
C ILE A 453 -31.74 -5.87 -27.27
N ARG A 454 -33.08 -5.99 -27.17
CA ARG A 454 -33.98 -4.82 -27.28
C ARG A 454 -33.77 -3.80 -26.16
N LEU A 455 -33.58 -4.24 -24.91
CA LEU A 455 -33.36 -3.34 -23.77
C LEU A 455 -31.99 -2.66 -23.86
N GLU A 456 -30.97 -3.35 -24.36
CA GLU A 456 -29.65 -2.75 -24.62
C GLU A 456 -29.70 -1.72 -25.75
N GLU A 457 -30.52 -1.95 -26.78
CA GLU A 457 -30.82 -0.98 -27.84
C GLU A 457 -31.64 0.23 -27.37
N GLU A 458 -32.57 0.03 -26.43
CA GLU A 458 -33.47 1.06 -25.90
C GLU A 458 -32.82 1.93 -24.81
N TYR A 459 -31.94 1.36 -23.97
CA TYR A 459 -31.39 2.03 -22.78
C TYR A 459 -29.85 2.15 -22.73
N GLY A 460 -29.08 1.44 -23.59
CA GLY A 460 -27.66 1.14 -23.32
C GLY A 460 -26.58 1.60 -24.32
N ARG A 461 -26.90 1.88 -25.60
CA ARG A 461 -25.84 2.21 -26.59
C ARG A 461 -25.20 3.59 -26.36
N GLY A 462 -23.86 3.64 -26.21
CA GLY A 462 -23.07 4.87 -26.23
C GLY A 462 -22.92 5.56 -24.88
N GLN A 463 -23.08 4.83 -23.77
CA GLN A 463 -23.10 5.34 -22.40
C GLN A 463 -21.94 4.72 -21.58
N PRO A 464 -20.79 5.42 -21.44
CA PRO A 464 -19.56 4.83 -20.88
C PRO A 464 -19.68 4.26 -19.46
N GLN A 465 -20.55 4.83 -18.61
CA GLN A 465 -20.79 4.35 -17.24
C GLN A 465 -21.56 3.03 -17.22
N LEU A 466 -22.61 2.89 -18.02
CA LEU A 466 -23.42 1.67 -18.10
C LEU A 466 -22.64 0.52 -18.77
N GLU A 467 -21.83 0.85 -19.77
CA GLU A 467 -20.92 -0.08 -20.43
C GLU A 467 -19.82 -0.58 -19.48
N LYS A 468 -19.24 0.31 -18.66
CA LYS A 468 -18.23 -0.03 -17.65
C LYS A 468 -18.72 -1.04 -16.60
N PHE A 469 -19.98 -0.94 -16.18
CA PHE A 469 -20.53 -1.78 -15.11
C PHE A 469 -21.30 -3.02 -15.61
N ARG A 470 -21.42 -3.23 -16.93
CA ARG A 470 -22.09 -4.38 -17.55
C ARG A 470 -23.42 -4.71 -16.91
N ILE A 471 -24.33 -3.74 -16.99
CA ILE A 471 -25.66 -3.84 -16.38
C ILE A 471 -26.42 -5.00 -17.01
N ASP A 472 -26.77 -5.97 -16.17
CA ASP A 472 -27.72 -7.00 -16.54
C ASP A 472 -29.11 -6.35 -16.68
N TRP A 473 -29.51 -6.12 -17.93
CA TRP A 473 -30.78 -5.48 -18.27
C TRP A 473 -32.00 -6.32 -17.90
N SER A 474 -31.85 -7.62 -17.65
CA SER A 474 -32.94 -8.46 -17.15
C SER A 474 -33.41 -8.02 -15.75
N MET A 475 -32.54 -7.34 -14.98
CA MET A 475 -32.87 -6.77 -13.68
C MET A 475 -33.97 -5.70 -13.72
N VAL A 476 -34.19 -5.05 -14.88
CA VAL A 476 -35.28 -4.09 -15.09
C VAL A 476 -36.64 -4.78 -15.19
N ARG A 477 -36.66 -6.09 -15.48
CA ARG A 477 -37.87 -6.92 -15.53
C ARG A 477 -38.06 -7.81 -14.32
N GLU A 478 -37.06 -7.93 -13.44
CA GLU A 478 -37.21 -8.60 -12.15
C GLU A 478 -38.38 -7.95 -11.40
N GLU A 479 -39.31 -8.77 -10.91
CA GLU A 479 -40.50 -8.28 -10.21
C GLU A 479 -40.07 -7.49 -8.98
N ALA A 480 -40.39 -6.19 -8.96
CA ALA A 480 -40.03 -5.32 -7.86
C ALA A 480 -41.16 -5.33 -6.82
N SER A 481 -40.87 -5.89 -5.65
CA SER A 481 -41.79 -5.80 -4.52
C SER A 481 -41.64 -4.46 -3.80
N ALA A 482 -42.71 -3.98 -3.15
CA ALA A 482 -42.55 -2.90 -2.17
C ALA A 482 -41.77 -3.44 -0.96
N PRO A 483 -40.89 -2.63 -0.33
CA PRO A 483 -40.29 -3.00 0.95
C PRO A 483 -41.39 -3.36 1.96
N PRO A 484 -41.30 -4.49 2.68
CA PRO A 484 -42.33 -4.83 3.64
C PRO A 484 -42.34 -3.83 4.80
N PRO A 485 -43.48 -3.63 5.47
CA PRO A 485 -43.55 -2.78 6.65
C PRO A 485 -42.67 -3.34 7.77
N GLY A 486 -41.93 -2.48 8.45
CA GLY A 486 -41.07 -2.88 9.57
C GLY A 486 -40.06 -1.81 9.97
N GLU A 487 -39.02 -2.23 10.69
CA GLU A 487 -37.86 -1.42 11.04
C GLU A 487 -36.60 -2.27 11.06
N VAL A 488 -35.47 -1.61 10.84
CA VAL A 488 -34.16 -2.22 11.07
C VAL A 488 -33.86 -2.13 12.55
N LEU A 489 -33.65 -3.25 13.23
CA LEU A 489 -33.27 -3.25 14.64
C LEU A 489 -31.82 -2.81 14.80
N PHE A 490 -31.55 -1.95 15.79
CA PHE A 490 -30.22 -1.39 16.03
C PHE A 490 -29.17 -2.47 16.34
N ALA A 491 -29.57 -3.52 17.07
CA ALA A 491 -28.72 -4.68 17.40
C ALA A 491 -28.23 -5.47 16.15
N ASP A 492 -28.91 -5.35 15.01
CA ASP A 492 -28.52 -6.04 13.78
C ASP A 492 -27.40 -5.31 13.02
N LYS A 493 -27.00 -4.11 13.48
CA LYS A 493 -26.12 -3.18 12.75
C LYS A 493 -24.66 -3.22 13.20
N THR A 494 -24.29 -4.10 14.13
CA THR A 494 -22.97 -4.14 14.76
C THR A 494 -21.81 -4.47 13.82
N ALA A 495 -22.07 -5.16 12.70
CA ALA A 495 -21.11 -5.49 11.66
C ALA A 495 -21.81 -5.65 10.30
N PRO A 496 -21.07 -5.65 9.17
CA PRO A 496 -21.61 -5.97 7.86
C PRO A 496 -22.40 -7.29 7.86
N VAL A 497 -23.57 -7.29 7.21
CA VAL A 497 -24.52 -8.43 7.25
C VAL A 497 -23.95 -9.70 6.60
N ASP A 498 -23.02 -9.56 5.66
CA ASP A 498 -22.28 -10.67 5.03
C ASP A 498 -21.26 -11.33 5.97
N GLN A 499 -20.80 -10.64 7.01
CA GLN A 499 -19.82 -11.13 7.97
C GLN A 499 -20.45 -11.81 9.20
N ARG A 500 -21.77 -11.76 9.34
CA ARG A 500 -22.50 -12.36 10.46
C ARG A 500 -23.25 -13.62 10.04
N PRO A 501 -23.31 -14.68 10.87
CA PRO A 501 -24.25 -15.77 10.68
C PRO A 501 -25.71 -15.27 10.70
N LEU A 502 -26.55 -15.71 9.75
CA LEU A 502 -27.97 -15.31 9.66
C LEU A 502 -28.76 -15.51 10.96
N ARG A 503 -28.45 -16.58 11.70
CA ARG A 503 -29.08 -16.90 13.00
C ARG A 503 -28.83 -15.86 14.10
N GLU A 504 -27.81 -15.01 13.94
CA GLU A 504 -27.47 -13.95 14.90
C GLU A 504 -28.18 -12.64 14.59
N LEU A 505 -28.87 -12.55 13.45
CA LEU A 505 -29.73 -11.43 13.10
C LEU A 505 -31.12 -11.67 13.65
N SER A 506 -31.69 -10.63 14.24
CA SER A 506 -33.03 -10.65 14.80
C SER A 506 -34.04 -10.97 13.69
N GLY A 507 -34.77 -12.08 13.83
CA GLY A 507 -35.74 -12.53 12.81
C GLY A 507 -35.20 -13.49 11.73
N GLY A 508 -33.89 -13.75 11.68
CA GLY A 508 -33.29 -14.88 10.96
C GLY A 508 -33.46 -14.96 9.43
N ALA A 509 -34.13 -14.01 8.78
CA ALA A 509 -34.39 -14.02 7.34
C ALA A 509 -34.52 -12.61 6.73
N GLU A 510 -34.29 -12.52 5.41
CA GLU A 510 -34.54 -11.35 4.56
C GLU A 510 -35.98 -10.81 4.71
N PRO A 511 -36.23 -9.50 4.51
CA PRO A 511 -35.34 -8.52 3.87
C PRO A 511 -34.57 -7.58 4.82
N PHE A 512 -33.59 -6.84 4.26
CA PHE A 512 -32.75 -5.88 4.98
C PHE A 512 -33.12 -4.41 4.71
N CYS A 513 -34.32 -4.18 4.18
CA CYS A 513 -34.92 -2.86 4.03
C CYS A 513 -36.42 -2.96 4.32
N PHE A 514 -36.96 -1.93 4.96
CA PHE A 514 -38.34 -1.91 5.44
C PHE A 514 -39.01 -0.59 5.11
N SER A 515 -40.31 -0.64 4.79
CA SER A 515 -41.13 0.56 4.66
C SER A 515 -41.49 1.10 6.04
N ARG A 516 -41.28 2.40 6.24
CA ARG A 516 -41.72 3.19 7.40
C ARG A 516 -42.99 3.99 7.12
N GLY A 517 -43.66 3.72 5.98
CA GLY A 517 -44.84 4.43 5.52
C GLY A 517 -44.57 5.38 4.36
N THR A 518 -45.52 6.29 4.12
CA THR A 518 -45.48 7.27 3.03
C THR A 518 -45.71 8.68 3.54
N VAL A 519 -45.13 9.68 2.87
CA VAL A 519 -45.22 11.09 3.20
C VAL A 519 -45.50 11.93 1.95
N ASP A 520 -46.18 13.06 2.10
CA ASP A 520 -46.38 14.01 1.00
C ASP A 520 -45.08 14.78 0.73
N VAL A 521 -44.52 14.57 -0.47
CA VAL A 521 -43.28 15.19 -0.95
C VAL A 521 -43.52 16.23 -2.04
N SER A 522 -44.77 16.52 -2.39
CA SER A 522 -45.13 17.39 -3.53
C SER A 522 -44.51 18.78 -3.41
N GLY A 523 -44.63 19.43 -2.25
CA GLY A 523 -44.03 20.75 -2.03
C GLY A 523 -42.50 20.76 -2.14
N LEU A 524 -41.83 19.72 -1.64
CA LEU A 524 -40.36 19.61 -1.76
C LEU A 524 -39.93 19.34 -3.20
N ARG A 525 -40.70 18.53 -3.93
CA ARG A 525 -40.48 18.25 -5.35
C ARG A 525 -40.59 19.53 -6.19
N ASP A 526 -41.68 20.27 -6.00
CA ASP A 526 -41.97 21.51 -6.73
C ASP A 526 -40.91 22.59 -6.43
N LEU A 527 -40.43 22.67 -5.18
CA LEU A 527 -39.30 23.55 -4.81
C LEU A 527 -38.03 23.21 -5.59
N LEU A 528 -37.72 21.93 -5.74
CA LEU A 528 -36.52 21.47 -6.47
C LEU A 528 -36.66 21.60 -7.99
N ASP A 529 -37.87 21.55 -8.54
CA ASP A 529 -38.14 21.82 -9.97
C ASP A 529 -38.10 23.31 -10.31
N GLY A 530 -38.36 24.18 -9.33
CA GLY A 530 -38.44 25.63 -9.53
C GLY A 530 -37.09 26.35 -9.73
N ASP A 531 -35.97 25.76 -9.30
CA ASP A 531 -34.64 26.36 -9.40
C ASP A 531 -33.54 25.30 -9.50
N GLU A 532 -33.01 25.07 -10.71
CA GLU A 532 -31.89 24.13 -10.94
C GLU A 532 -30.58 24.59 -10.27
N ASN A 533 -30.45 25.88 -9.90
CA ASN A 533 -29.22 26.41 -9.30
C ASN A 533 -29.00 25.89 -7.87
N VAL A 534 -30.04 25.39 -7.19
CA VAL A 534 -29.96 24.88 -5.81
C VAL A 534 -28.92 23.77 -5.63
N TRP A 535 -28.54 23.11 -6.72
CA TRP A 535 -27.55 22.03 -6.75
C TRP A 535 -26.11 22.48 -6.98
N GLY A 536 -25.88 23.75 -7.32
CA GLY A 536 -24.57 24.25 -7.72
C GLY A 536 -23.75 24.83 -6.57
N ASP A 537 -22.42 24.82 -6.72
CA ASP A 537 -21.47 25.42 -5.78
C ASP A 537 -21.75 26.90 -5.49
N ALA A 538 -22.23 27.65 -6.49
CA ALA A 538 -22.61 29.05 -6.33
C ALA A 538 -23.78 29.24 -5.35
N TYR A 539 -24.81 28.38 -5.42
CA TYR A 539 -25.92 28.41 -4.47
C TYR A 539 -25.46 27.95 -3.09
N ALA A 540 -24.64 26.88 -3.03
CA ALA A 540 -24.06 26.43 -1.78
C ALA A 540 -23.24 27.52 -1.08
N ALA A 541 -22.45 28.29 -1.83
CA ALA A 541 -21.66 29.41 -1.29
C ALA A 541 -22.53 30.62 -0.88
N ALA A 542 -23.59 30.92 -1.62
CA ALA A 542 -24.43 32.09 -1.38
C ALA A 542 -25.50 31.87 -0.30
N GLU A 543 -26.05 30.67 -0.20
CA GLU A 543 -27.23 30.37 0.62
C GLU A 543 -26.97 29.32 1.71
N ASN A 544 -25.88 28.55 1.60
CA ASN A 544 -25.57 27.44 2.50
C ASN A 544 -24.07 27.41 2.88
N VAL A 545 -23.43 26.24 2.80
CA VAL A 545 -21.99 26.03 3.03
C VAL A 545 -21.43 25.19 1.90
N ARG A 546 -20.27 25.59 1.36
CA ARG A 546 -19.52 24.80 0.38
C ARG A 546 -18.81 23.65 1.09
N LEU A 547 -18.88 22.47 0.51
CA LEU A 547 -18.30 21.25 1.08
C LEU A 547 -17.53 20.49 -0.01
N ASP A 548 -16.20 20.55 0.05
CA ASP A 548 -15.30 19.94 -0.93
C ASP A 548 -15.15 18.42 -0.67
N ARG A 549 -15.39 17.56 -1.68
CA ARG A 549 -15.46 16.09 -1.54
C ARG A 549 -14.88 15.33 -2.76
N PRO A 550 -13.65 14.80 -2.67
CA PRO A 550 -12.95 14.23 -3.84
C PRO A 550 -13.57 13.00 -4.54
N SER A 551 -14.39 12.18 -3.87
CA SER A 551 -14.75 10.83 -4.39
C SER A 551 -16.13 10.70 -5.05
N HIS A 552 -17.16 11.38 -4.54
CA HIS A 552 -18.53 11.24 -5.07
C HIS A 552 -18.81 12.17 -6.25
N ASP A 553 -18.02 13.24 -6.37
CA ASP A 553 -18.17 14.23 -7.43
C ASP A 553 -17.77 13.62 -8.79
N SER A 554 -16.92 12.58 -8.77
CA SER A 554 -16.55 11.79 -9.95
C SER A 554 -17.73 11.09 -10.65
N TRP A 555 -18.86 10.89 -9.96
CA TRP A 555 -20.08 10.27 -10.52
C TRP A 555 -21.17 11.30 -10.88
N GLY A 556 -20.92 12.60 -10.68
CA GLY A 556 -21.88 13.66 -11.01
C GLY A 556 -23.14 13.69 -10.13
N ILE A 557 -23.14 12.99 -8.98
CA ILE A 557 -24.28 12.99 -8.05
C ILE A 557 -24.36 14.34 -7.35
N ARG A 558 -25.42 15.11 -7.65
CA ARG A 558 -25.68 16.42 -7.06
C ARG A 558 -26.22 16.27 -5.64
N LYS A 559 -25.77 17.12 -4.72
CA LYS A 559 -26.13 17.01 -3.29
C LYS A 559 -26.47 18.37 -2.69
N LEU A 560 -27.48 18.38 -1.82
CA LEU A 560 -27.82 19.51 -0.98
C LEU A 560 -27.86 19.05 0.47
N ALA A 561 -26.89 19.46 1.28
CA ALA A 561 -26.76 19.04 2.67
C ALA A 561 -27.46 20.02 3.64
N PHE A 562 -28.14 19.47 4.64
CA PHE A 562 -28.76 20.21 5.73
C PHE A 562 -28.06 19.95 7.07
N VAL A 563 -27.74 18.68 7.32
CA VAL A 563 -27.00 18.25 8.51
C VAL A 563 -25.93 17.26 8.07
N PHE A 564 -24.75 17.34 8.68
CA PHE A 564 -23.66 16.46 8.31
C PHE A 564 -22.73 16.17 9.50
N CYS A 565 -22.14 14.99 9.56
CA CYS A 565 -21.18 14.59 10.60
C CYS A 565 -19.95 13.93 9.97
N ASP A 566 -18.86 13.88 10.72
CA ASP A 566 -17.69 13.11 10.33
C ASP A 566 -17.90 11.60 10.52
N ASP A 567 -16.90 10.79 10.15
CA ASP A 567 -17.02 9.33 10.21
C ASP A 567 -17.22 8.82 11.64
N PHE A 568 -16.61 9.52 12.59
CA PHE A 568 -16.49 9.13 13.99
C PHE A 568 -17.56 9.74 14.92
N LEU A 569 -18.50 10.51 14.37
CA LEU A 569 -19.52 11.23 15.14
C LEU A 569 -18.91 12.13 16.23
N HIS A 570 -17.79 12.80 15.95
CA HIS A 570 -17.21 13.76 16.89
C HIS A 570 -18.08 15.01 17.01
N ARG A 571 -18.64 15.46 15.88
CA ARG A 571 -19.45 16.67 15.78
C ARG A 571 -20.53 16.51 14.72
N VAL A 572 -21.68 17.12 14.98
CA VAL A 572 -22.78 17.27 14.02
C VAL A 572 -22.83 18.73 13.57
N TYR A 573 -22.63 18.96 12.28
CA TYR A 573 -22.69 20.26 11.64
C TYR A 573 -24.10 20.51 11.09
N ARG A 574 -24.76 21.56 11.57
CA ARG A 574 -26.05 22.05 11.04
C ARG A 574 -25.77 23.17 10.07
N LEU A 575 -26.15 22.98 8.81
CA LEU A 575 -25.93 23.95 7.75
C LEU A 575 -27.08 24.97 7.72
N PRO A 576 -26.86 26.20 7.21
CA PRO A 576 -27.86 27.27 7.23
C PRO A 576 -29.25 26.87 6.73
N LEU A 577 -29.34 26.08 5.66
CA LEU A 577 -30.64 25.65 5.10
C LEU A 577 -31.48 24.82 6.07
N TRP A 578 -30.87 24.18 7.07
CA TRP A 578 -31.58 23.33 8.02
C TRP A 578 -32.71 24.07 8.73
N ASP A 579 -32.45 25.30 9.19
CA ASP A 579 -33.39 26.09 9.99
C ASP A 579 -34.20 27.11 9.18
N ARG A 580 -34.02 27.16 7.87
CA ARG A 580 -34.74 28.07 6.99
C ARG A 580 -36.22 27.68 6.85
N PRO A 581 -37.18 28.61 7.02
CA PRO A 581 -38.61 28.29 6.98
C PRO A 581 -39.06 27.59 5.68
N GLU A 582 -38.50 27.99 4.54
CA GLU A 582 -38.82 27.44 3.23
C GLU A 582 -38.46 25.96 3.08
N TRP A 583 -37.43 25.48 3.77
CA TRP A 583 -37.05 24.06 3.80
C TRP A 583 -37.75 23.32 4.94
N ARG A 584 -37.84 23.98 6.10
CA ARG A 584 -38.37 23.39 7.33
C ARG A 584 -39.82 22.94 7.21
N VAL A 585 -40.66 23.70 6.49
CA VAL A 585 -42.07 23.35 6.24
C VAL A 585 -42.21 22.00 5.52
N HIS A 586 -41.20 21.56 4.78
CA HIS A 586 -41.18 20.29 4.07
C HIS A 586 -40.43 19.18 4.83
N LEU A 587 -39.36 19.50 5.56
CA LEU A 587 -38.55 18.51 6.29
C LEU A 587 -39.20 18.04 7.60
N ASP A 588 -39.77 18.95 8.40
CA ASP A 588 -40.34 18.61 9.71
C ASP A 588 -41.48 17.56 9.62
N PRO A 589 -42.42 17.63 8.65
CA PRO A 589 -43.45 16.60 8.48
C PRO A 589 -42.88 15.21 8.18
N ILE A 590 -41.78 15.12 7.44
CA ILE A 590 -41.12 13.85 7.11
C ILE A 590 -40.57 13.21 8.39
N PHE A 591 -39.83 13.97 9.20
CA PHE A 591 -39.28 13.47 10.45
C PHE A 591 -40.38 13.06 11.44
N ALA A 592 -41.45 13.85 11.54
CA ALA A 592 -42.60 13.55 12.37
C ALA A 592 -43.30 12.25 11.95
N ALA A 593 -43.48 12.02 10.65
CA ALA A 593 -44.07 10.78 10.13
C ALA A 593 -43.20 9.54 10.42
N CYS A 594 -41.87 9.71 10.47
CA CYS A 594 -40.94 8.64 10.81
C CYS A 594 -40.81 8.40 12.33
N GLY A 595 -41.39 9.27 13.17
CA GLY A 595 -41.18 9.25 14.62
C GLY A 595 -39.77 9.67 15.04
N VAL A 596 -39.03 10.40 14.19
CA VAL A 596 -37.63 10.78 14.43
C VAL A 596 -37.56 12.23 14.92
N PRO A 597 -37.08 12.49 16.15
CA PRO A 597 -36.85 13.85 16.61
C PRO A 597 -35.75 14.53 15.79
N ARG A 598 -35.96 15.79 15.40
CA ARG A 598 -35.04 16.55 14.55
C ARG A 598 -33.63 16.70 15.13
N ASP A 599 -33.50 16.74 16.45
CA ASP A 599 -32.21 16.81 17.15
C ASP A 599 -31.44 15.49 17.18
N ARG A 600 -32.08 14.36 16.83
CA ARG A 600 -31.44 13.05 16.65
C ARG A 600 -30.85 12.84 15.26
N VAL A 601 -31.20 13.68 14.30
CA VAL A 601 -30.68 13.61 12.93
C VAL A 601 -29.22 14.08 12.93
N VAL A 602 -28.31 13.18 12.54
CA VAL A 602 -26.86 13.44 12.51
C VAL A 602 -26.34 13.67 11.09
N ARG A 603 -27.07 13.19 10.07
CA ARG A 603 -26.82 13.47 8.65
C ARG A 603 -28.16 13.64 7.95
N CYS A 604 -28.28 14.62 7.07
CA CYS A 604 -29.48 14.85 6.26
C CYS A 604 -29.09 15.59 4.99
N LEU A 605 -29.37 14.99 3.84
CA LEU A 605 -29.07 15.58 2.54
C LEU A 605 -30.09 15.11 1.48
N LEU A 606 -30.30 15.94 0.47
CA LEU A 606 -30.88 15.50 -0.79
C LEU A 606 -29.76 15.02 -1.71
N ALA A 607 -29.96 13.86 -2.34
CA ALA A 607 -29.06 13.31 -3.35
C ALA A 607 -29.82 13.14 -4.66
N SER A 608 -29.37 13.85 -5.69
CA SER A 608 -29.91 13.82 -7.05
C SER A 608 -28.93 13.10 -7.96
N MET A 609 -29.27 11.85 -8.29
CA MET A 609 -28.47 10.93 -9.07
C MET A 609 -28.74 11.16 -10.57
N PRO A 610 -27.69 11.34 -11.40
CA PRO A 610 -27.88 11.59 -12.83
C PRO A 610 -28.55 10.42 -13.55
N PRO A 611 -29.18 10.69 -14.71
CA PRO A 611 -29.59 9.66 -15.65
C PRO A 611 -28.44 8.68 -15.91
N ARG A 612 -28.79 7.44 -16.23
CA ARG A 612 -27.86 6.45 -16.79
C ARG A 612 -26.62 6.20 -15.92
N THR A 613 -26.78 6.32 -14.61
CA THR A 613 -25.70 6.20 -13.63
C THR A 613 -25.93 4.99 -12.74
N VAL A 614 -24.85 4.37 -12.27
CA VAL A 614 -24.89 3.15 -11.46
C VAL A 614 -24.01 3.31 -10.25
N ILE A 615 -24.55 2.92 -9.09
CA ILE A 615 -23.77 2.72 -7.87
C ILE A 615 -23.69 1.19 -7.64
N PRO A 616 -22.49 0.59 -7.79
CA PRO A 616 -22.33 -0.86 -7.76
C PRO A 616 -22.64 -1.45 -6.37
N PRO A 617 -22.81 -2.79 -6.26
CA PRO A 617 -23.11 -3.42 -4.97
C PRO A 617 -22.08 -3.09 -3.90
N HIS A 618 -22.51 -2.39 -2.86
CA HIS A 618 -21.69 -1.95 -1.74
C HIS A 618 -22.50 -2.03 -0.43
N HIS A 619 -21.84 -1.83 0.70
CA HIS A 619 -22.50 -1.44 1.95
C HIS A 619 -21.89 -0.10 2.37
N ASP A 620 -22.55 0.62 3.27
CA ASP A 620 -21.94 1.81 3.83
C ASP A 620 -20.75 1.43 4.70
N SER A 621 -19.69 2.22 4.67
CA SER A 621 -18.51 2.01 5.51
C SER A 621 -18.29 3.23 6.39
N GLY A 622 -17.90 3.00 7.64
CA GLY A 622 -17.67 4.08 8.59
C GLY A 622 -18.01 3.74 10.03
N TYR A 623 -17.49 4.52 10.97
CA TYR A 623 -17.75 4.32 12.40
C TYR A 623 -19.20 4.69 12.78
N TRP A 624 -19.81 5.64 12.07
CA TRP A 624 -21.19 6.09 12.25
C TRP A 624 -22.25 5.09 11.74
N VAL A 625 -21.90 4.24 10.77
CA VAL A 625 -22.82 3.27 10.12
C VAL A 625 -23.51 2.34 11.13
N PRO A 626 -22.79 1.62 12.01
CA PRO A 626 -23.41 0.75 13.02
C PRO A 626 -24.15 1.52 14.12
N ARG A 627 -24.03 2.85 14.17
CA ARG A 627 -24.51 3.70 15.28
C ARG A 627 -25.71 4.57 14.92
N THR A 628 -26.22 4.42 13.70
CA THR A 628 -27.30 5.25 13.17
C THR A 628 -28.25 4.41 12.36
N HIS A 629 -29.52 4.79 12.31
CA HIS A 629 -30.48 4.30 11.32
C HIS A 629 -30.38 5.15 10.04
N ARG A 630 -30.66 4.57 8.87
CA ARG A 630 -30.62 5.25 7.58
C ARG A 630 -31.99 5.16 6.91
N LEU A 631 -32.59 6.31 6.61
CA LEU A 631 -33.82 6.38 5.82
C LEU A 631 -33.59 7.04 4.48
N HIS A 632 -34.28 6.51 3.49
CA HIS A 632 -34.43 7.06 2.15
C HIS A 632 -35.88 7.48 1.97
N VAL A 633 -36.11 8.75 1.63
CA VAL A 633 -37.42 9.24 1.20
C VAL A 633 -37.34 9.55 -0.28
N ALA A 634 -38.14 8.85 -1.08
CA ALA A 634 -38.17 9.03 -2.52
C ALA A 634 -38.89 10.33 -2.88
N ILE A 635 -38.16 11.31 -3.45
CA ILE A 635 -38.72 12.61 -3.84
C ILE A 635 -39.09 12.63 -5.32
N LYS A 636 -38.18 12.14 -6.17
CA LYS A 636 -38.37 11.95 -7.62
C LYS A 636 -37.76 10.61 -8.02
N THR A 637 -38.56 9.71 -8.56
CA THR A 637 -38.16 8.35 -8.92
C THR A 637 -38.96 7.86 -10.12
N TRP A 638 -38.47 6.84 -10.81
CA TRP A 638 -39.03 6.37 -12.07
C TRP A 638 -39.07 4.84 -12.09
N ASP A 639 -39.93 4.26 -12.94
CA ASP A 639 -40.10 2.80 -13.00
C ASP A 639 -38.81 2.07 -13.46
N ASP A 640 -37.96 2.77 -14.21
CA ASP A 640 -36.67 2.26 -14.70
C ASP A 640 -35.54 2.40 -13.67
N VAL A 641 -35.84 2.89 -12.46
CA VAL A 641 -34.86 2.91 -11.38
C VAL A 641 -34.85 1.56 -10.67
N VAL A 642 -33.67 0.95 -10.58
CA VAL A 642 -33.49 -0.37 -9.97
C VAL A 642 -32.80 -0.21 -8.62
N PHE A 643 -33.53 -0.41 -7.53
CA PHE A 643 -32.97 -0.58 -6.18
C PHE A 643 -32.87 -2.05 -5.84
N LYS A 644 -31.72 -2.49 -5.36
CA LYS A 644 -31.59 -3.82 -4.77
C LYS A 644 -30.95 -3.79 -3.39
N VAL A 645 -31.42 -4.67 -2.51
CA VAL A 645 -30.89 -4.85 -1.15
C VAL A 645 -30.82 -6.35 -0.85
N GLY A 646 -29.78 -6.78 -0.15
CA GLY A 646 -29.55 -8.19 0.15
C GLY A 646 -28.34 -8.41 1.07
N ARG A 647 -28.14 -9.66 1.49
CA ARG A 647 -27.01 -10.04 2.36
C ARG A 647 -25.69 -10.00 1.60
N THR A 648 -25.66 -10.60 0.41
CA THR A 648 -24.47 -10.68 -0.44
C THR A 648 -24.78 -10.14 -1.83
N LYS A 649 -23.75 -9.98 -2.68
CA LYS A 649 -23.95 -9.62 -4.09
C LYS A 649 -24.86 -10.61 -4.84
N LYS A 650 -24.88 -11.89 -4.44
CA LYS A 650 -25.67 -12.95 -5.06
C LYS A 650 -27.13 -13.00 -4.58
N THR A 651 -27.44 -12.38 -3.43
CA THR A 651 -28.78 -12.43 -2.82
C THR A 651 -29.50 -11.08 -2.83
N LEU A 652 -29.05 -10.14 -3.67
CA LEU A 652 -29.71 -8.86 -3.87
C LEU A 652 -31.10 -9.06 -4.47
N ARG A 653 -32.13 -8.51 -3.85
CA ARG A 653 -33.52 -8.50 -4.36
C ARG A 653 -33.93 -7.11 -4.77
N ARG A 654 -34.72 -7.00 -5.86
CA ARG A 654 -35.24 -5.72 -6.32
C ARG A 654 -36.41 -5.21 -5.46
N PHE A 655 -36.35 -3.93 -5.10
CA PHE A 655 -37.42 -3.23 -4.40
C PHE A 655 -37.86 -1.98 -5.19
N ARG A 656 -39.17 -1.70 -5.19
CA ARG A 656 -39.74 -0.48 -5.78
C ARG A 656 -39.88 0.58 -4.69
N TYR A 657 -39.33 1.77 -4.94
CA TYR A 657 -39.48 2.93 -4.07
C TYR A 657 -40.32 3.93 -4.88
N ALA A 658 -41.60 4.09 -4.55
CA ALA A 658 -42.50 5.06 -5.17
C ALA A 658 -42.30 6.46 -4.55
N GLU A 659 -42.72 7.51 -5.26
CA GLU A 659 -42.65 8.88 -4.70
C GLU A 659 -43.40 8.95 -3.35
N GLY A 660 -42.74 9.55 -2.36
CA GLY A 660 -43.25 9.64 -0.99
C GLY A 660 -42.95 8.43 -0.11
N ASP A 661 -42.45 7.31 -0.65
CA ASP A 661 -42.08 6.16 0.18
C ASP A 661 -40.92 6.52 1.11
N VAL A 662 -41.10 6.19 2.39
CA VAL A 662 -40.06 6.23 3.41
C VAL A 662 -39.54 4.82 3.61
N VAL A 663 -38.30 4.57 3.19
CA VAL A 663 -37.68 3.25 3.29
C VAL A 663 -36.48 3.32 4.23
N GLU A 664 -36.52 2.55 5.29
CA GLU A 664 -35.38 2.32 6.15
C GLU A 664 -34.49 1.23 5.55
N LEU A 665 -33.22 1.55 5.34
CA LEU A 665 -32.21 0.64 4.81
C LEU A 665 -31.29 0.19 5.94
N ASN A 666 -31.07 -1.11 6.07
CA ASN A 666 -29.93 -1.58 6.85
C ASN A 666 -28.65 -1.24 6.08
N ASN A 667 -28.04 -0.11 6.43
CA ASN A 667 -26.81 0.41 5.86
C ASN A 667 -25.59 -0.53 5.96
N GLN A 668 -25.66 -1.59 6.78
CA GLN A 668 -24.67 -2.69 6.83
C GLN A 668 -24.94 -3.82 5.80
N ALA A 669 -26.10 -3.83 5.16
CA ALA A 669 -26.45 -4.79 4.12
C ALA A 669 -25.92 -4.35 2.75
N LYS A 670 -25.70 -5.32 1.85
CA LYS A 670 -25.35 -4.99 0.46
C LYS A 670 -26.53 -4.33 -0.21
N HIS A 671 -26.26 -3.24 -0.92
CA HIS A 671 -27.23 -2.51 -1.68
C HIS A 671 -26.65 -1.96 -2.98
N TYR A 672 -27.54 -1.72 -3.92
CA TYR A 672 -27.24 -1.37 -5.30
C TYR A 672 -28.31 -0.43 -5.84
N VAL A 673 -27.92 0.54 -6.65
CA VAL A 673 -28.85 1.36 -7.41
C VAL A 673 -28.36 1.60 -8.83
N ALA A 674 -29.27 1.46 -9.80
CA ALA A 674 -29.10 1.98 -11.15
C ALA A 674 -30.24 2.93 -11.49
N ASN A 675 -29.90 4.16 -11.90
CA ASN A 675 -30.86 5.08 -12.48
C ASN A 675 -30.83 4.91 -14.00
N LEU A 676 -31.69 4.06 -14.54
CA LEU A 676 -31.75 3.79 -15.98
C LEU A 676 -32.76 4.70 -16.70
N ALA A 677 -33.38 5.63 -15.97
CA ALA A 677 -34.24 6.64 -16.58
C ALA A 677 -33.41 7.74 -17.28
N ASP A 678 -34.06 8.50 -18.15
CA ASP A 678 -33.51 9.71 -18.78
C ASP A 678 -33.62 10.96 -17.89
N HIS A 679 -34.05 10.78 -16.66
CA HIS A 679 -34.28 11.84 -15.70
C HIS A 679 -33.42 11.64 -14.45
N TYR A 680 -33.12 12.75 -13.76
CA TYR A 680 -32.49 12.69 -12.45
C TYR A 680 -33.43 12.00 -11.46
N ARG A 681 -32.85 11.22 -10.55
CA ARG A 681 -33.57 10.56 -9.46
C ARG A 681 -33.13 11.16 -8.12
N THR A 682 -34.07 11.71 -7.37
CA THR A 682 -33.78 12.50 -6.16
C THR A 682 -34.39 11.85 -4.93
N HIS A 683 -33.56 11.57 -3.92
CA HIS A 683 -34.01 11.12 -2.61
C HIS A 683 -33.49 12.03 -1.50
N LEU A 684 -34.30 12.25 -0.49
CA LEU A 684 -33.82 12.72 0.81
C LEU A 684 -33.25 11.51 1.55
N ILE A 685 -32.02 11.63 2.04
CA ILE A 685 -31.34 10.61 2.81
C ILE A 685 -30.97 11.22 4.14
N PHE A 686 -31.38 10.59 5.23
CA PHE A 686 -30.98 11.03 6.56
C PHE A 686 -30.63 9.87 7.46
N ASP A 687 -29.65 10.13 8.33
CA ASP A 687 -29.17 9.21 9.35
C ASP A 687 -29.50 9.79 10.73
N TYR A 688 -30.01 8.96 11.65
CA TYR A 688 -30.35 9.39 13.02
C TYR A 688 -29.83 8.41 14.07
N VAL A 689 -29.56 8.91 15.28
CA VAL A 689 -29.14 8.10 16.43
C VAL A 689 -30.37 7.66 17.24
N ASP A 690 -30.45 6.36 17.52
CA ASP A 690 -31.54 5.75 18.31
C ASP A 690 -31.37 6.00 19.82
N ASP A 691 -32.42 5.81 20.62
CA ASP A 691 -32.33 5.87 22.09
C ASP A 691 -31.43 4.77 22.68
N GLU A 692 -31.22 3.67 21.96
CA GLU A 692 -30.27 2.61 22.31
C GLU A 692 -28.80 2.98 22.02
N ALA A 693 -28.54 4.13 21.37
CA ALA A 693 -27.18 4.56 21.08
C ALA A 693 -26.39 4.93 22.35
N GLU A 694 -25.06 4.98 22.22
CA GLU A 694 -24.16 5.41 23.30
C GLU A 694 -24.59 6.80 23.83
N PRO A 695 -24.73 7.01 25.16
CA PRO A 695 -25.27 8.26 25.71
C PRO A 695 -24.52 9.54 25.27
N GLU A 696 -23.25 9.42 24.91
CA GLU A 696 -22.41 10.52 24.41
C GLU A 696 -22.82 10.98 23.00
N LEU A 697 -23.46 10.10 22.23
CA LEU A 697 -23.98 10.37 20.90
C LEU A 697 -25.40 10.95 20.94
N LEU A 698 -26.00 11.07 22.12
CA LEU A 698 -27.34 11.63 22.29
C LEU A 698 -27.30 13.12 22.66
N PRO A 699 -28.23 13.96 22.15
CA PRO A 699 -28.41 15.32 22.63
C PRO A 699 -28.71 15.36 24.15
N PRO A 700 -28.21 16.37 24.90
CA PRO A 700 -27.37 17.49 24.45
C PRO A 700 -25.85 17.18 24.49
N ARG A 701 -25.43 15.93 24.75
CA ARG A 701 -24.02 15.56 24.91
C ARG A 701 -23.26 15.55 23.58
N MET A 702 -23.94 15.18 22.49
CA MET A 702 -23.38 15.23 21.15
C MET A 702 -23.02 16.69 20.77
N PRO A 703 -21.75 17.00 20.49
CA PRO A 703 -21.35 18.34 20.08
C PRO A 703 -22.01 18.71 18.75
N CYS A 704 -22.77 19.81 18.75
CA CYS A 704 -23.42 20.33 17.55
C CYS A 704 -22.91 21.72 17.22
N VAL A 705 -22.47 21.91 15.98
CA VAL A 705 -21.96 23.18 15.45
C VAL A 705 -22.95 23.71 14.43
N THR A 706 -23.45 24.92 14.65
CA THR A 706 -24.31 25.61 13.68
C THR A 706 -23.44 26.49 12.78
N LEU A 707 -23.49 26.23 11.48
CA LEU A 707 -22.70 26.93 10.48
C LEU A 707 -23.44 28.15 9.94
N ARG A 708 -22.67 29.08 9.38
CA ARG A 708 -23.13 30.31 8.75
C ARG A 708 -22.83 30.28 7.27
N VAL A 709 -23.57 31.08 6.50
CA VAL A 709 -23.25 31.31 5.10
C VAL A 709 -21.84 31.90 4.99
N GLY A 710 -21.03 31.30 4.12
CA GLY A 710 -19.61 31.64 3.94
C GLY A 710 -18.62 30.84 4.80
N ASP A 711 -19.10 29.99 5.72
CA ASP A 711 -18.22 28.99 6.32
C ASP A 711 -17.82 27.97 5.25
N GLU A 712 -16.59 27.45 5.34
CA GLU A 712 -16.07 26.44 4.43
C GLU A 712 -15.71 25.17 5.21
N LEU A 713 -16.16 24.02 4.70
CA LEU A 713 -15.85 22.71 5.26
C LEU A 713 -14.97 21.92 4.30
N THR A 714 -13.88 21.36 4.82
CA THR A 714 -13.05 20.37 4.12
C THR A 714 -13.38 18.98 4.66
N GLN A 715 -13.93 18.11 3.81
CA GLN A 715 -14.18 16.72 4.16
C GLN A 715 -13.04 15.84 3.64
N THR A 716 -12.45 15.05 4.53
CA THR A 716 -11.62 13.89 4.15
C THR A 716 -12.46 12.62 4.13
N ARG A 717 -11.87 11.47 3.79
CA ARG A 717 -12.57 10.18 3.89
C ARG A 717 -13.13 9.91 5.30
N ARG A 718 -12.52 10.45 6.35
CA ARG A 718 -12.79 10.07 7.75
C ARG A 718 -13.13 11.24 8.67
N SER A 719 -12.78 12.46 8.31
CA SER A 719 -12.95 13.64 9.14
C SER A 719 -13.56 14.81 8.38
N ILE A 720 -14.07 15.77 9.13
CA ILE A 720 -14.57 17.04 8.60
C ILE A 720 -14.00 18.15 9.47
N GLY A 721 -13.29 19.07 8.82
CA GLY A 721 -12.73 20.26 9.46
C GLY A 721 -13.36 21.53 8.90
N LEU A 722 -13.59 22.51 9.77
CA LEU A 722 -13.87 23.88 9.35
C LEU A 722 -12.58 24.55 8.89
N ALA A 723 -12.63 25.27 7.76
CA ALA A 723 -11.46 26.00 7.26
C ALA A 723 -10.97 27.04 8.29
N SER A 724 -11.88 27.65 9.06
CA SER A 724 -11.56 28.56 10.16
C SER A 724 -10.85 27.89 11.35
N GLU A 725 -10.88 26.57 11.43
CA GLU A 725 -10.20 25.77 12.47
C GLU A 725 -8.84 25.22 11.99
N ARG A 726 -8.40 25.55 10.76
CA ARG A 726 -7.06 25.19 10.30
C ARG A 726 -6.01 25.82 11.23
N GLY A 727 -5.12 24.99 11.75
CA GLY A 727 -4.11 25.41 12.73
C GLY A 727 -4.62 25.65 14.16
N THR A 728 -5.91 25.45 14.44
CA THR A 728 -6.47 25.53 15.81
C THR A 728 -6.59 24.16 16.49
N GLY A 729 -6.02 23.11 15.88
CA GLY A 729 -5.98 21.75 16.43
C GLY A 729 -5.23 21.67 17.78
N PRO A 730 -5.31 20.53 18.47
CA PRO A 730 -4.60 20.35 19.74
C PRO A 730 -3.11 20.61 19.55
N LEU A 731 -2.48 21.37 20.46
CA LEU A 731 -1.07 21.72 20.31
C LEU A 731 -0.19 20.46 20.36
N ALA A 732 0.68 20.31 19.36
CA ALA A 732 1.70 19.27 19.34
C ALA A 732 2.66 19.39 20.55
N PRO A 733 3.15 18.27 21.12
CA PRO A 733 2.76 16.89 20.80
C PRO A 733 1.33 16.56 21.27
N HIS A 734 0.62 15.77 20.46
CA HIS A 734 -0.81 15.45 20.66
C HIS A 734 -1.00 14.36 21.73
N PHE A 735 -0.34 13.21 21.56
CA PHE A 735 -0.29 12.12 22.53
C PHE A 735 1.01 11.33 22.38
N LEU A 736 1.48 10.74 23.48
CA LEU A 736 2.84 10.19 23.57
C LEU A 736 2.86 8.77 24.12
N ILE A 737 3.74 7.90 23.61
CA ILE A 737 4.21 6.69 24.31
C ILE A 737 5.61 6.99 24.85
N ILE A 738 5.72 7.28 26.15
CA ILE A 738 6.95 7.83 26.73
C ILE A 738 7.93 6.74 27.21
N GLY A 739 7.50 5.49 27.26
CA GLY A 739 8.28 4.41 27.83
C GLY A 739 7.43 3.18 28.10
N ALA A 740 8.01 2.11 28.65
CA ALA A 740 9.43 1.91 28.90
C ALA A 740 10.08 1.13 27.73
N GLN A 741 11.38 1.38 27.51
CA GLN A 741 12.13 0.64 26.50
C GLN A 741 12.08 -0.87 26.78
N LYS A 742 11.78 -1.66 25.73
CA LYS A 742 11.61 -3.13 25.79
C LYS A 742 10.35 -3.62 26.52
N ALA A 743 9.35 -2.77 26.69
CA ALA A 743 8.05 -3.12 27.26
C ALA A 743 6.90 -3.15 26.22
N GLY A 744 7.19 -3.41 24.93
CA GLY A 744 6.13 -3.51 23.91
C GLY A 744 5.66 -2.19 23.29
N THR A 745 6.40 -1.10 23.48
CA THR A 745 6.08 0.23 22.89
C THR A 745 5.94 0.20 21.37
N THR A 746 6.69 -0.67 20.68
CA THR A 746 6.56 -0.84 19.22
C THR A 746 5.21 -1.40 18.83
N SER A 747 4.78 -2.48 19.49
CA SER A 747 3.49 -3.11 19.20
C SER A 747 2.35 -2.14 19.44
N MET A 748 2.33 -1.45 20.59
CA MET A 748 1.32 -0.43 20.87
C MET A 748 1.32 0.70 19.83
N TYR A 749 2.49 1.19 19.41
CA TYR A 749 2.60 2.20 18.35
C TYR A 749 2.01 1.71 17.03
N GLU A 750 2.35 0.49 16.60
CA GLU A 750 1.85 -0.08 15.34
C GLU A 750 0.33 -0.30 15.38
N TYR A 751 -0.22 -0.71 16.53
CA TYR A 751 -1.66 -0.89 16.67
C TYR A 751 -2.42 0.45 16.65
N LEU A 752 -1.96 1.45 17.41
CA LEU A 752 -2.58 2.78 17.40
C LEU A 752 -2.47 3.47 16.03
N SER A 753 -1.39 3.22 15.29
CA SER A 753 -1.18 3.76 13.95
C SER A 753 -2.10 3.18 12.87
N GLN A 754 -2.90 2.15 13.18
CA GLN A 754 -3.96 1.67 12.28
C GLN A 754 -5.21 2.56 12.35
N HIS A 755 -5.33 3.40 13.39
CA HIS A 755 -6.42 4.35 13.49
C HIS A 755 -6.27 5.43 12.39
N PRO A 756 -7.30 5.71 11.57
CA PRO A 756 -7.15 6.58 10.41
C PRO A 756 -6.95 8.06 10.74
N LEU A 757 -7.15 8.46 12.00
CA LEU A 757 -6.79 9.80 12.49
C LEU A 757 -5.38 9.88 13.09
N VAL A 758 -4.64 8.77 13.19
CA VAL A 758 -3.29 8.78 13.76
C VAL A 758 -2.28 8.93 12.64
N ALA A 759 -1.58 10.07 12.64
CA ALA A 759 -0.49 10.31 11.73
C ALA A 759 0.78 9.58 12.21
N ARG A 760 1.34 8.78 11.32
CA ARG A 760 2.59 8.04 11.56
C ARG A 760 3.78 9.00 11.45
N GLY A 761 4.73 8.89 12.37
CA GLY A 761 5.99 9.59 12.24
C GLY A 761 6.83 9.03 11.08
N VAL A 762 7.57 9.90 10.38
CA VAL A 762 8.62 9.53 9.40
C VAL A 762 9.61 8.55 10.04
N ARG A 763 9.84 8.72 11.34
CA ARG A 763 10.44 7.72 12.23
C ARG A 763 9.59 7.60 13.48
N ARG A 764 9.36 6.36 13.94
CA ARG A 764 8.58 6.09 15.16
C ARG A 764 9.11 6.84 16.39
N GLU A 765 10.40 6.67 16.69
CA GLU A 765 11.04 7.33 17.82
C GLU A 765 11.56 8.68 17.33
N THR A 766 10.81 9.75 17.60
CA THR A 766 11.16 11.09 17.13
C THR A 766 12.40 11.62 17.83
N HIS A 767 12.57 11.26 19.12
CA HIS A 767 13.62 11.79 19.99
C HIS A 767 13.62 13.32 20.13
N PHE A 768 12.45 13.93 19.94
CA PHE A 768 12.28 15.37 19.98
C PHE A 768 12.51 15.97 21.38
N LEU A 769 11.96 15.35 22.44
CA LEU A 769 12.09 15.88 23.81
C LEU A 769 13.42 15.49 24.50
N ASP A 770 14.25 14.64 23.89
CA ASP A 770 15.54 14.21 24.44
C ASP A 770 16.75 14.72 23.63
N TRP A 771 17.33 13.97 22.70
CA TRP A 771 18.60 14.37 22.06
C TRP A 771 18.44 15.17 20.77
N ARG A 772 17.24 15.24 20.16
CA ARG A 772 16.96 16.11 19.00
C ARG A 772 16.30 17.44 19.37
N TRP A 773 16.23 17.75 20.65
CA TRP A 773 15.80 19.05 21.09
C TRP A 773 16.75 20.13 20.56
N ARG A 774 16.18 21.22 20.07
CA ARG A 774 16.90 22.33 19.46
C ARG A 774 16.82 23.56 20.35
N ASP A 775 17.87 23.78 21.14
CA ASP A 775 17.98 24.96 22.01
C ASP A 775 18.09 26.27 21.21
N ASP A 776 18.44 26.22 19.93
CA ASP A 776 18.50 27.41 19.07
C ASP A 776 17.10 27.95 18.68
N LEU A 777 16.09 27.08 18.68
CA LEU A 777 14.69 27.50 18.47
C LEU A 777 14.06 28.10 19.74
N ASP A 778 14.76 28.07 20.88
CA ASP A 778 14.25 28.60 22.13
C ASP A 778 14.02 30.11 22.09
N GLY A 779 14.83 30.84 21.31
CA GLY A 779 14.71 32.29 21.12
C GLY A 779 13.47 32.70 20.30
N ASP A 780 13.04 31.83 19.38
CA ASP A 780 11.90 32.06 18.48
C ASP A 780 10.55 31.65 19.12
N GLY A 781 10.59 31.07 20.32
CA GLY A 781 9.43 30.73 21.14
C GLY A 781 8.86 29.33 20.88
N ALA A 782 7.88 28.94 21.71
CA ALA A 782 7.31 27.58 21.72
C ALA A 782 6.65 27.14 20.39
N ALA A 783 6.26 28.09 19.53
CA ALA A 783 5.68 27.79 18.22
C ALA A 783 6.70 27.16 17.26
N ALA A 784 7.94 27.68 17.22
CA ALA A 784 8.99 27.15 16.37
C ALA A 784 9.36 25.71 16.78
N SER A 785 9.44 25.43 18.08
CA SER A 785 9.68 24.07 18.58
C SER A 785 8.54 23.11 18.25
N ARG A 786 7.27 23.56 18.28
CA ARG A 786 6.12 22.74 17.86
C ARG A 786 6.16 22.43 16.36
N HIS A 787 6.48 23.41 15.53
CA HIS A 787 6.65 23.19 14.10
C HIS A 787 7.80 22.21 13.79
N TRP A 788 8.92 22.31 14.52
CA TRP A 788 10.01 21.33 14.42
C TRP A 788 9.56 19.91 14.81
N HIS A 789 8.72 19.78 15.84
CA HIS A 789 8.12 18.49 16.20
C HIS A 789 7.23 17.94 15.07
N GLU A 790 6.37 18.78 14.50
CA GLU A 790 5.47 18.40 13.40
C GLU A 790 6.23 17.93 12.15
N ALA A 791 7.43 18.45 11.90
CA ALA A 791 8.30 17.99 10.81
C ALA A 791 8.79 16.53 10.94
N PHE A 792 8.64 15.90 12.10
CA PHE A 792 8.85 14.44 12.24
C PHE A 792 7.67 13.61 11.74
N PHE A 793 6.58 14.26 11.36
CA PHE A 793 5.35 13.70 10.82
C PHE A 793 5.10 14.28 9.41
N ASP A 794 4.07 13.79 8.74
CA ASP A 794 3.63 14.38 7.47
C ASP A 794 3.01 15.78 7.74
N ALA A 795 3.86 16.81 7.70
CA ALA A 795 3.49 18.18 8.03
C ALA A 795 2.45 18.75 7.07
N ALA A 796 2.47 18.34 5.80
CA ALA A 796 1.47 18.75 4.81
C ALA A 796 0.10 18.13 5.16
N ALA A 797 0.06 16.83 5.47
CA ALA A 797 -1.17 16.17 5.90
C ALA A 797 -1.74 16.78 7.18
N HIS A 798 -0.90 17.15 8.16
CA HIS A 798 -1.37 17.83 9.38
C HIS A 798 -1.92 19.24 9.12
N ALA A 799 -1.33 20.00 8.20
CA ALA A 799 -1.80 21.33 7.84
C ALA A 799 -3.16 21.29 7.13
N ASP A 800 -3.38 20.28 6.28
CA ASP A 800 -4.62 20.14 5.51
C ASP A 800 -5.73 19.39 6.25
N HIS A 801 -5.38 18.64 7.31
CA HIS A 801 -6.31 17.79 8.04
C HIS A 801 -6.24 18.03 9.56
N PRO A 802 -6.99 19.02 10.09
CA PRO A 802 -6.91 19.43 11.49
C PRO A 802 -7.35 18.34 12.49
N SER A 803 -8.00 17.27 12.02
CA SER A 803 -8.41 16.13 12.86
C SER A 803 -7.32 15.06 13.02
N LEU A 804 -6.20 15.14 12.27
CA LEU A 804 -5.09 14.20 12.42
C LEU A 804 -4.30 14.49 13.70
N VAL A 805 -4.01 13.43 14.46
CA VAL A 805 -3.21 13.49 15.67
C VAL A 805 -1.87 12.76 15.47
N ALA A 806 -0.79 13.41 15.86
CA ALA A 806 0.56 12.86 15.78
C ALA A 806 0.86 11.97 17.00
N LEU A 807 1.30 10.73 16.74
CA LEU A 807 1.76 9.80 17.78
C LEU A 807 3.29 9.79 17.88
N ASP A 808 3.85 10.34 18.96
CA ASP A 808 5.29 10.18 19.24
C ASP A 808 5.50 9.04 20.24
N SER A 809 6.25 8.02 19.82
CA SER A 809 6.62 6.90 20.67
C SER A 809 8.13 6.88 20.88
N THR A 810 8.60 7.58 21.91
CA THR A 810 10.03 7.64 22.27
C THR A 810 10.25 7.10 23.70
N PRO A 811 10.64 5.82 23.85
CA PRO A 811 10.67 5.15 25.15
C PRO A 811 11.72 5.66 26.15
N SER A 812 12.67 6.49 25.71
CA SER A 812 13.68 7.12 26.55
C SER A 812 13.11 8.26 27.39
N TYR A 813 11.99 8.89 26.99
CA TYR A 813 11.42 10.02 27.70
C TYR A 813 11.13 9.69 29.16
N LEU A 814 10.57 8.50 29.45
CA LEU A 814 10.22 8.08 30.81
C LEU A 814 11.42 8.17 31.78
N LEU A 815 12.59 7.68 31.37
CA LEU A 815 13.81 7.73 32.18
C LEU A 815 14.47 9.13 32.15
N GLN A 816 14.50 9.76 30.98
CA GLN A 816 15.10 11.09 30.75
C GLN A 816 14.14 12.21 31.16
N SER A 817 13.45 12.04 32.30
CA SER A 817 12.43 12.97 32.80
C SER A 817 13.01 14.37 33.08
N ASN A 818 14.29 14.45 33.47
CA ASN A 818 15.03 15.70 33.65
C ASN A 818 15.14 16.54 32.37
N LEU A 819 15.06 15.91 31.19
CA LEU A 819 15.07 16.58 29.89
C LEU A 819 13.64 16.77 29.37
N ALA A 820 12.86 15.69 29.35
CA ALA A 820 11.57 15.67 28.67
C ALA A 820 10.51 16.53 29.36
N ILE A 821 10.43 16.51 30.70
CA ILE A 821 9.44 17.29 31.47
C ILE A 821 9.56 18.80 31.25
N PRO A 822 10.74 19.45 31.45
CA PRO A 822 10.83 20.90 31.30
C PRO A 822 10.56 21.34 29.85
N ARG A 823 10.99 20.54 28.86
CA ARG A 823 10.73 20.81 27.44
C ARG A 823 9.25 20.70 27.10
N LEU A 824 8.56 19.67 27.59
CA LEU A 824 7.13 19.52 27.38
C LEU A 824 6.32 20.66 28.00
N ARG A 825 6.67 21.11 29.22
CA ARG A 825 6.05 22.27 29.88
C ARG A 825 6.24 23.57 29.12
N ARG A 826 7.30 23.69 28.31
CA ARG A 826 7.53 24.84 27.45
C ARG A 826 6.61 24.86 26.24
N LEU A 827 6.26 23.68 25.72
CA LEU A 827 5.43 23.55 24.52
C LEU A 827 3.95 23.76 24.79
N ARG A 828 3.47 23.31 25.96
CA ARG A 828 2.05 23.40 26.34
C ARG A 828 1.87 23.43 27.86
N ALA A 829 0.83 24.15 28.31
CA ALA A 829 0.51 24.32 29.72
C ALA A 829 -0.13 23.07 30.35
N ALA A 830 -1.07 22.44 29.64
CA ALA A 830 -1.67 21.16 30.03
C ALA A 830 -0.88 20.01 29.42
N ALA A 831 -0.67 18.91 30.14
CA ALA A 831 0.01 17.73 29.60
C ALA A 831 -0.82 17.04 28.50
N PRO A 832 -0.19 16.46 27.46
CA PRO A 832 -0.87 15.54 26.56
C PRO A 832 -1.18 14.21 27.26
N PRO A 833 -2.13 13.41 26.75
CA PRO A 833 -2.22 11.99 27.11
C PRO A 833 -0.89 11.27 26.87
N MET A 834 -0.44 10.53 27.87
CA MET A 834 0.81 9.78 27.87
C MET A 834 0.55 8.32 28.22
N ILE A 835 1.11 7.41 27.45
CA ILE A 835 1.04 5.97 27.65
C ILE A 835 2.40 5.49 28.16
N VAL A 836 2.36 4.70 29.23
CA VAL A 836 3.52 4.07 29.86
C VAL A 836 3.37 2.56 29.81
N MET A 837 4.09 1.95 28.88
CA MET A 837 4.22 0.52 28.75
C MET A 837 5.17 -0.04 29.82
N VAL A 838 4.76 -1.05 30.57
CA VAL A 838 5.60 -1.74 31.56
C VAL A 838 5.61 -3.25 31.29
N ARG A 839 6.63 -3.93 31.80
CA ARG A 839 6.85 -5.38 31.68
C ARG A 839 7.49 -5.86 32.98
N ASP A 840 7.48 -7.16 33.27
CA ASP A 840 8.37 -7.74 34.30
C ASP A 840 9.77 -7.10 34.16
N PRO A 841 10.24 -6.33 35.16
CA PRO A 841 11.46 -5.55 35.02
C PRO A 841 12.71 -6.42 34.84
N ALA A 842 12.70 -7.67 35.32
CA ALA A 842 13.77 -8.64 35.08
C ALA A 842 13.76 -9.09 33.61
N ALA A 843 12.60 -9.49 33.07
CA ALA A 843 12.46 -9.88 31.67
C ALA A 843 12.75 -8.70 30.71
N ARG A 844 12.37 -7.48 31.10
CA ARG A 844 12.70 -6.24 30.37
C ARG A 844 14.21 -5.99 30.36
N ALA A 845 14.89 -6.17 31.49
CA ALA A 845 16.35 -6.05 31.57
C ALA A 845 17.02 -7.07 30.64
N ALA A 846 16.63 -8.34 30.71
CA ALA A 846 17.21 -9.36 29.84
C ALA A 846 16.96 -9.08 28.34
N SER A 847 15.75 -8.64 27.98
CA SER A 847 15.42 -8.22 26.61
C SER A 847 16.22 -7.00 26.13
N HIS A 848 16.52 -6.06 27.04
CA HIS A 848 17.35 -4.89 26.73
C HIS A 848 18.80 -5.29 26.51
N PHE A 849 19.37 -6.08 27.41
CA PHE A 849 20.73 -6.60 27.28
C PHE A 849 20.90 -7.34 25.94
N ALA A 850 20.04 -8.31 25.66
CA ALA A 850 20.07 -9.08 24.42
C ALA A 850 19.88 -8.22 23.15
N MET A 851 19.16 -7.10 23.23
CA MET A 851 19.06 -6.17 22.11
C MET A 851 20.39 -5.46 21.83
N ILE A 852 21.08 -5.00 22.87
CA ILE A 852 22.35 -4.29 22.74
C ILE A 852 23.47 -5.23 22.27
N THR A 853 23.49 -6.46 22.77
CA THR A 853 24.54 -7.45 22.48
C THR A 853 24.23 -8.34 21.27
N ASP A 854 23.15 -8.06 20.55
CA ASP A 854 22.74 -8.82 19.37
C ASP A 854 23.84 -8.84 18.29
N PRO A 855 24.45 -10.01 18.00
CA PRO A 855 25.54 -10.10 17.03
C PRO A 855 25.06 -9.77 15.61
N ARG A 856 23.77 -9.99 15.32
CA ARG A 856 23.12 -9.74 14.03
C ARG A 856 22.73 -8.27 13.82
N ALA A 857 23.01 -7.38 14.79
CA ALA A 857 22.65 -5.98 14.67
C ALA A 857 23.34 -5.31 13.48
N THR A 858 22.56 -4.65 12.60
CA THR A 858 23.10 -3.90 11.44
C THR A 858 23.97 -2.72 11.89
N PRO A 859 24.85 -2.16 11.03
CA PRO A 859 25.68 -1.02 11.40
C PRO A 859 24.88 0.19 11.93
N ALA A 860 23.70 0.46 11.35
CA ALA A 860 22.81 1.52 11.81
C ALA A 860 22.24 1.23 13.21
N GLN A 861 21.83 -0.02 13.45
CA GLN A 861 21.35 -0.47 14.75
C GLN A 861 22.45 -0.39 15.81
N ARG A 862 23.69 -0.77 15.50
CA ARG A 862 24.83 -0.68 16.44
C ARG A 862 25.10 0.77 16.86
N ARG A 863 25.02 1.73 15.93
CA ARG A 863 25.15 3.16 16.25
C ARG A 863 24.08 3.65 17.21
N SER A 864 22.81 3.30 16.96
CA SER A 864 21.67 3.71 17.81
C SER A 864 21.65 2.98 19.16
N ARG A 865 21.96 1.69 19.17
CA ARG A 865 21.99 0.88 20.39
C ARG A 865 23.19 1.23 21.28
N GLY A 866 24.32 1.62 20.70
CA GLY A 866 25.56 1.86 21.43
C GLY A 866 26.33 0.56 21.70
N SER A 867 27.61 0.68 22.03
CA SER A 867 28.56 -0.44 22.10
C SER A 867 29.02 -0.81 23.52
N ALA A 868 28.52 -0.13 24.56
CA ALA A 868 29.06 -0.19 25.92
C ALA A 868 29.00 -1.58 26.60
N TRP A 869 28.13 -2.47 26.11
CA TRP A 869 27.90 -3.82 26.67
C TRP A 869 28.43 -4.94 25.77
N LEU A 870 28.98 -4.62 24.59
CA LEU A 870 29.54 -5.62 23.69
C LEU A 870 30.72 -6.35 24.36
N GLY A 871 30.69 -7.68 24.31
CA GLY A 871 31.71 -8.53 24.93
C GLY A 871 31.64 -8.64 26.45
N LYS A 872 30.60 -8.08 27.09
CA LYS A 872 30.35 -8.25 28.54
C LYS A 872 29.17 -9.19 28.75
N SER A 873 29.22 -9.97 29.83
CA SER A 873 28.06 -10.69 30.34
C SER A 873 27.04 -9.75 30.99
N MET A 874 25.78 -10.18 31.08
CA MET A 874 24.74 -9.40 31.76
C MET A 874 25.10 -9.14 33.22
N ARG A 875 25.72 -10.12 33.89
CA ARG A 875 26.16 -10.01 35.30
C ARG A 875 27.21 -8.91 35.47
N GLU A 876 28.19 -8.81 34.58
CA GLU A 876 29.20 -7.73 34.62
C GLU A 876 28.58 -6.35 34.40
N VAL A 877 27.63 -6.24 33.46
CA VAL A 877 26.91 -4.98 33.21
C VAL A 877 26.10 -4.56 34.44
N LEU A 878 25.36 -5.48 35.03
CA LEU A 878 24.56 -5.24 36.24
C LEU A 878 25.43 -4.87 37.44
N GLN A 879 26.52 -5.60 37.66
CA GLN A 879 27.45 -5.33 38.76
C GLN A 879 28.06 -3.92 38.63
N GLY A 880 28.53 -3.56 37.43
CA GLY A 880 29.08 -2.23 37.16
C GLY A 880 28.05 -1.12 37.37
N GLU A 881 26.79 -1.34 37.00
CA GLU A 881 25.72 -0.38 37.25
C GLU A 881 25.36 -0.29 38.74
N LEU A 882 25.24 -1.40 39.46
CA LEU A 882 24.99 -1.40 40.91
C LEU A 882 26.04 -0.58 41.65
N GLU A 883 27.32 -0.79 41.34
CA GLU A 883 28.43 -0.05 41.94
C GLU A 883 28.36 1.44 41.62
N LEU A 884 27.95 1.79 40.40
CA LEU A 884 27.75 3.19 40.01
C LEU A 884 26.59 3.82 40.79
N LEU A 885 25.44 3.16 40.86
CA LEU A 885 24.25 3.65 41.56
C LEU A 885 24.47 3.74 43.07
N ALA A 886 25.17 2.78 43.67
CA ALA A 886 25.54 2.80 45.09
C ALA A 886 26.52 3.94 45.41
N ARG A 887 27.55 4.15 44.57
CA ARG A 887 28.50 5.27 44.70
C ARG A 887 27.80 6.63 44.67
N HIS A 888 26.76 6.78 43.84
CA HIS A 888 25.95 7.99 43.75
C HIS A 888 24.78 8.02 44.74
N ARG A 889 24.66 7.03 45.64
CA ARG A 889 23.60 6.90 46.65
C ARG A 889 22.18 6.81 46.06
N VAL A 890 22.06 6.49 44.78
CA VAL A 890 20.76 6.22 44.13
C VAL A 890 20.17 4.95 44.72
N LEU A 891 21.00 3.92 44.92
CA LEU A 891 20.67 2.73 45.69
C LEU A 891 21.41 2.80 47.03
N ARG A 892 20.68 2.88 48.13
CA ARG A 892 21.21 2.92 49.49
C ARG A 892 21.29 1.52 50.07
N ARG A 893 22.47 1.18 50.58
CA ARG A 893 22.74 -0.03 51.36
C ARG A 893 22.31 0.16 52.81
N ALA A 894 22.07 -0.95 53.51
CA ALA A 894 21.83 -0.93 54.94
C ALA A 894 23.04 -0.33 55.71
N PRO A 895 22.82 0.38 56.83
CA PRO A 895 23.92 0.89 57.66
C PRO A 895 24.88 -0.23 58.08
N GLY A 896 26.19 -0.04 57.87
CA GLY A 896 27.23 -1.01 58.25
C GLY A 896 27.54 -2.09 57.21
N ALA A 897 26.91 -2.06 56.03
CA ALA A 897 27.23 -2.99 54.94
C ALA A 897 28.67 -2.80 54.44
N ALA A 898 29.46 -3.88 54.46
CA ALA A 898 30.84 -3.92 53.96
C ALA A 898 30.93 -4.81 52.70
N GLY A 899 31.99 -4.65 51.90
CA GLY A 899 32.19 -5.41 50.65
C GLY A 899 31.46 -4.83 49.43
N ALA A 900 31.51 -5.54 48.31
CA ALA A 900 30.87 -5.15 47.05
C ALA A 900 29.33 -5.17 47.16
N VAL A 901 28.67 -4.22 46.49
CA VAL A 901 27.20 -4.19 46.32
C VAL A 901 26.75 -5.39 45.49
N SER A 902 25.58 -5.96 45.81
CA SER A 902 25.03 -7.15 45.14
C SER A 902 23.51 -7.02 44.94
N LEU A 903 22.93 -7.78 44.00
CA LEU A 903 21.46 -7.85 43.84
C LEU A 903 20.76 -8.50 45.04
N ALA A 904 21.47 -9.35 45.79
CA ALA A 904 20.91 -10.10 46.92
C ALA A 904 20.78 -9.27 48.21
N GLU A 905 21.40 -8.09 48.29
CA GLU A 905 21.27 -7.22 49.46
C GLU A 905 20.01 -6.34 49.40
N PRO A 906 19.39 -6.02 50.55
CA PRO A 906 18.27 -5.10 50.60
C PRO A 906 18.72 -3.69 50.25
N LEU A 907 18.33 -3.22 49.06
CA LEU A 907 18.66 -1.89 48.54
C LEU A 907 17.41 -1.01 48.52
N ALA A 908 17.54 0.23 49.02
CA ALA A 908 16.47 1.22 48.96
C ALA A 908 16.81 2.28 47.91
N LEU A 909 15.87 2.60 47.01
CA LEU A 909 16.06 3.67 46.04
C LEU A 909 15.83 5.04 46.70
N ASP A 910 16.83 5.92 46.60
CA ASP A 910 16.71 7.31 47.03
C ASP A 910 16.24 8.21 45.89
N ARG A 911 15.03 8.77 46.03
CA ARG A 911 14.43 9.61 44.99
C ARG A 911 15.21 10.90 44.72
N GLY A 912 15.77 11.53 45.75
CA GLY A 912 16.56 12.76 45.61
C GLY A 912 17.86 12.50 44.86
N ALA A 913 18.57 11.42 45.23
CA ALA A 913 19.77 10.99 44.54
C ALA A 913 19.48 10.51 43.11
N PHE A 914 18.36 9.82 42.87
CA PHE A 914 17.90 9.47 41.53
C PHE A 914 17.77 10.71 40.63
N ARG A 915 17.03 11.74 41.08
CA ARG A 915 16.92 13.03 40.36
C ARG A 915 18.28 13.65 40.06
N ALA A 916 19.17 13.68 41.04
CA ALA A 916 20.52 14.23 40.89
C ALA A 916 21.41 13.39 39.95
N PHE A 917 21.09 12.11 39.77
CA PHE A 917 21.84 11.20 38.90
C PHE A 917 21.39 11.27 37.44
N LEU A 918 20.12 11.59 37.14
CA LEU A 918 19.59 11.63 35.77
C LEU A 918 20.47 12.39 34.75
N PRO A 919 21.03 13.58 35.05
CA PRO A 919 21.90 14.30 34.10
C PRO A 919 23.21 13.57 33.75
N ARG A 920 23.58 12.52 34.50
CA ARG A 920 24.77 11.69 34.26
C ARG A 920 24.50 10.52 33.32
N ILE A 921 23.24 10.23 33.02
CA ILE A 921 22.86 9.15 32.12
C ILE A 921 23.16 9.59 30.69
N PRO A 922 23.99 8.84 29.93
CA PRO A 922 24.29 9.18 28.55
C PRO A 922 23.03 9.35 27.70
N ASN A 923 23.01 10.37 26.85
CA ASN A 923 21.93 10.64 25.92
C ASN A 923 22.42 10.37 24.48
N GLY A 924 21.55 9.85 23.61
CA GLY A 924 21.87 9.59 22.19
C GLY A 924 22.16 8.13 21.80
N HIS A 925 22.17 7.17 22.75
CA HIS A 925 22.19 5.74 22.42
C HIS A 925 21.43 4.89 23.45
N GLY A 926 21.07 3.65 23.10
CA GLY A 926 20.26 2.76 23.95
C GLY A 926 20.99 2.01 25.07
N ALA A 927 22.31 1.89 25.03
CA ALA A 927 23.13 1.09 25.96
C ALA A 927 23.44 1.81 27.29
N HIS A 928 22.42 2.24 28.02
CA HIS A 928 22.60 2.80 29.36
C HIS A 928 21.45 2.44 30.30
N SER A 929 21.83 2.29 31.58
CA SER A 929 20.98 2.01 32.72
C SER A 929 20.04 0.82 32.54
N LEU A 930 20.59 -0.39 32.66
CA LEU A 930 19.84 -1.63 32.65
C LEU A 930 18.94 -1.75 33.88
N LEU A 931 19.37 -1.30 35.06
CA LEU A 931 18.58 -1.39 36.30
C LEU A 931 17.55 -0.27 36.42
N LEU A 932 17.95 1.00 36.25
CA LEU A 932 17.04 2.14 36.50
C LEU A 932 15.79 2.13 35.62
N ARG A 933 15.88 1.57 34.40
CA ARG A 933 14.74 1.45 33.49
C ARG A 933 13.63 0.54 34.02
N GLY A 934 13.95 -0.40 34.91
CA GLY A 934 12.98 -1.24 35.62
C GLY A 934 12.46 -0.63 36.93
N CYS A 935 13.03 0.49 37.40
CA CYS A 935 12.58 1.19 38.60
C CYS A 935 11.38 2.10 38.26
N TYR A 936 10.23 1.51 37.90
CA TYR A 936 9.09 2.25 37.34
C TYR A 936 8.51 3.30 38.27
N ALA A 937 8.36 3.01 39.56
CA ALA A 937 7.86 3.98 40.55
C ALA A 937 8.72 5.25 40.59
N ALA A 938 10.05 5.10 40.64
CA ALA A 938 10.98 6.22 40.68
C ALA A 938 10.90 7.09 39.43
N GLN A 939 10.76 6.47 38.25
CA GLN A 939 10.59 7.18 36.99
C GLN A 939 9.24 7.92 36.94
N LEU A 940 8.13 7.24 37.20
CA LEU A 940 6.76 7.79 37.11
C LEU A 940 6.50 8.91 38.12
N LEU A 941 7.04 8.81 39.33
CA LEU A 941 6.86 9.84 40.34
C LEU A 941 7.34 11.22 39.87
N GLU A 942 8.40 11.29 39.06
CA GLU A 942 8.87 12.55 38.45
C GLU A 942 7.83 13.17 37.53
N TRP A 943 7.15 12.34 36.76
CA TRP A 943 6.11 12.74 35.84
C TRP A 943 4.82 13.14 36.57
N TYR A 944 4.42 12.39 37.60
CA TYR A 944 3.25 12.69 38.42
C TYR A 944 3.41 13.98 39.22
N ASP A 945 4.59 14.25 39.77
CA ASP A 945 4.88 15.54 40.43
C ASP A 945 4.70 16.72 39.46
N ALA A 946 5.03 16.54 38.18
CA ALA A 946 4.99 17.60 37.18
C ALA A 946 3.60 17.84 36.58
N PHE A 947 2.81 16.78 36.39
CA PHE A 947 1.59 16.83 35.58
C PHE A 947 0.35 16.21 36.24
N GLY A 948 0.46 15.64 37.44
CA GLY A 948 -0.59 14.83 38.04
C GLY A 948 -0.67 13.43 37.43
N ARG A 949 -1.67 12.65 37.84
CA ARG A 949 -1.84 11.24 37.41
C ARG A 949 -2.72 11.09 36.17
N ASP A 950 -3.75 11.93 36.06
CA ASP A 950 -4.79 11.83 35.03
C ASP A 950 -4.26 11.75 33.59
N PRO A 951 -3.16 12.42 33.20
CA PRO A 951 -2.63 12.31 31.84
C PRO A 951 -2.01 10.94 31.50
N PHE A 952 -1.84 10.03 32.46
CA PHE A 952 -1.05 8.80 32.27
C PHE A 952 -1.91 7.54 32.26
N LEU A 953 -1.76 6.75 31.19
CA LEU A 953 -2.24 5.38 31.13
C LEU A 953 -1.07 4.41 31.26
N VAL A 954 -1.10 3.55 32.28
CA VAL A 954 -0.09 2.51 32.48
C VAL A 954 -0.60 1.18 31.94
N VAL A 955 0.12 0.60 30.98
CA VAL A 955 -0.26 -0.63 30.28
C VAL A 955 0.79 -1.71 30.53
N ARG A 956 0.35 -2.86 31.02
CA ARG A 956 1.21 -4.04 31.20
C ARG A 956 1.35 -4.79 29.87
N CYS A 957 2.57 -5.01 29.42
CA CYS A 957 2.88 -5.70 28.17
C CYS A 957 2.32 -7.14 28.15
N GLU A 958 2.35 -7.81 29.29
CA GLU A 958 1.83 -9.17 29.46
C GLU A 958 0.31 -9.24 29.26
N ASP A 959 -0.44 -8.18 29.58
CA ASP A 959 -1.90 -8.14 29.37
C ASP A 959 -2.25 -8.17 27.87
N MET A 960 -1.33 -7.74 27.00
CA MET A 960 -1.53 -7.76 25.55
C MET A 960 -1.37 -9.15 24.93
N ALA A 961 -0.73 -10.08 25.64
CA ALA A 961 -0.50 -11.44 25.17
C ALA A 961 -1.71 -12.37 25.36
N ALA A 962 -2.70 -11.96 26.18
CA ALA A 962 -3.94 -12.71 26.35
C ALA A 962 -4.77 -12.71 25.04
N PRO A 963 -5.67 -13.70 24.85
CA PRO A 963 -6.69 -13.63 23.80
C PRO A 963 -7.44 -12.29 23.88
N ASP A 964 -7.47 -11.54 22.77
CA ASP A 964 -7.99 -10.17 22.66
C ASP A 964 -7.34 -9.10 23.57
N GLY A 965 -6.26 -9.44 24.27
CA GLY A 965 -5.54 -8.54 25.17
C GLY A 965 -5.01 -7.31 24.46
N ALA A 966 -4.40 -7.50 23.27
CA ALA A 966 -3.94 -6.40 22.42
C ALA A 966 -5.09 -5.47 22.00
N ARG A 967 -6.23 -6.02 21.56
CA ARG A 967 -7.41 -5.23 21.17
C ARG A 967 -7.95 -4.42 22.34
N THR A 968 -8.01 -5.02 23.53
CA THR A 968 -8.47 -4.38 24.76
C THR A 968 -7.54 -3.24 25.19
N ALA A 969 -6.21 -3.49 25.20
CA ALA A 969 -5.22 -2.49 25.56
C ALA A 969 -5.21 -1.30 24.60
N VAL A 970 -5.37 -1.56 23.30
CA VAL A 970 -5.43 -0.53 22.28
C VAL A 970 -6.72 0.30 22.37
N ALA A 971 -7.87 -0.34 22.64
CA ALA A 971 -9.12 0.39 22.88
C ALA A 971 -9.01 1.34 24.09
N ALA A 972 -8.38 0.89 25.19
CA ALA A 972 -8.12 1.75 26.34
C ALA A 972 -7.15 2.89 26.01
N ALA A 973 -6.12 2.64 25.21
CA ALA A 973 -5.18 3.65 24.76
C ALA A 973 -5.81 4.69 23.81
N MET A 974 -6.70 4.26 22.90
CA MET A 974 -7.49 5.16 22.05
C MET A 974 -8.37 6.06 22.90
N ALA A 975 -9.14 5.49 23.82
CA ALA A 975 -10.00 6.26 24.72
C ALA A 975 -9.20 7.28 25.55
N HIS A 976 -8.05 6.87 26.10
CA HIS A 976 -7.15 7.75 26.83
C HIS A 976 -6.58 8.89 25.99
N ALA A 977 -6.28 8.60 24.71
CA ALA A 977 -5.82 9.60 23.74
C ALA A 977 -6.96 10.51 23.21
N GLY A 978 -8.21 10.27 23.62
CA GLY A 978 -9.38 10.99 23.11
C GLY A 978 -9.79 10.57 21.70
N LEU A 979 -9.35 9.39 21.25
CA LEU A 979 -9.72 8.79 19.98
C LEU A 979 -10.96 7.91 20.15
N ARG A 980 -11.91 8.03 19.22
CA ARG A 980 -13.03 7.09 19.11
C ARG A 980 -12.49 5.70 18.76
N PHE A 981 -13.20 4.68 19.21
CA PHE A 981 -12.77 3.30 18.97
C PHE A 981 -12.68 3.01 17.47
N HIS A 982 -11.57 2.45 17.04
CA HIS A 982 -11.42 1.89 15.70
C HIS A 982 -10.89 0.46 15.82
N PRO A 983 -11.51 -0.53 15.15
CA PRO A 983 -10.96 -1.88 15.16
C PRO A 983 -9.56 -1.86 14.51
N ILE A 984 -8.66 -2.68 15.05
CA ILE A 984 -7.37 -2.96 14.43
C ILE A 984 -7.48 -4.27 13.62
N ASP A 985 -6.92 -4.25 12.41
CA ASP A 985 -6.90 -5.41 11.52
C ASP A 985 -5.79 -6.39 11.97
N ASP A 986 -4.63 -5.85 12.36
CA ASP A 986 -3.46 -6.62 12.76
C ASP A 986 -3.14 -6.39 14.24
N ALA A 987 -3.38 -7.43 15.05
CA ALA A 987 -3.05 -7.48 16.47
C ALA A 987 -1.79 -8.33 16.76
N ALA A 988 -1.03 -8.73 15.74
CA ALA A 988 0.12 -9.60 15.91
C ALA A 988 1.27 -8.88 16.65
N PRO A 989 1.95 -9.54 17.61
CA PRO A 989 3.10 -8.96 18.30
C PRO A 989 4.18 -8.49 17.33
N LYS A 990 4.82 -7.36 17.64
CA LYS A 990 5.86 -6.75 16.80
C LYS A 990 7.21 -6.82 17.49
N ASN A 991 8.25 -7.25 16.78
CA ASN A 991 9.60 -7.49 17.32
C ASN A 991 9.63 -8.49 18.49
N ALA A 992 8.74 -9.48 18.47
CA ALA A 992 8.86 -10.64 19.35
C ALA A 992 10.14 -11.40 19.00
N ARG A 993 10.93 -11.75 20.03
CA ARG A 993 12.14 -12.54 19.89
C ARG A 993 12.16 -13.55 21.02
N ASP A 994 12.48 -14.78 20.69
CA ASP A 994 12.82 -15.79 21.68
C ASP A 994 14.27 -15.58 22.12
N TYR A 995 14.48 -15.60 23.44
CA TYR A 995 15.80 -15.40 24.05
C TYR A 995 16.19 -16.74 24.69
N GLU A 996 16.91 -17.58 23.95
CA GLU A 996 17.24 -18.95 24.36
C GLU A 996 18.28 -19.03 25.50
N ASP A 997 19.04 -17.96 25.76
CA ASP A 997 20.17 -17.93 26.70
C ASP A 997 19.94 -17.11 27.98
N GLN A 998 18.75 -17.16 28.59
CA GLN A 998 18.52 -16.44 29.86
C GLN A 998 18.91 -17.28 31.08
N ASP A 999 19.87 -16.80 31.89
CA ASP A 999 20.24 -17.38 33.20
C ASP A 999 19.05 -17.28 34.18
N PRO A 1000 18.36 -18.39 34.50
CA PRO A 1000 17.17 -18.35 35.35
C PRO A 1000 17.47 -17.90 36.78
N ALA A 1001 18.68 -18.19 37.28
CA ALA A 1001 19.09 -17.77 38.61
C ALA A 1001 19.30 -16.25 38.66
N LEU A 1002 19.95 -15.68 37.64
CA LEU A 1002 20.10 -14.22 37.54
C LEU A 1002 18.76 -13.49 37.40
N LEU A 1003 17.80 -14.06 36.66
CA LEU A 1003 16.44 -13.50 36.58
C LEU A 1003 15.73 -13.54 37.93
N ALA A 1004 15.89 -14.63 38.70
CA ALA A 1004 15.37 -14.73 40.05
C ALA A 1004 15.99 -13.67 40.98
N ASP A 1005 17.32 -13.49 40.92
CA ASP A 1005 18.03 -12.43 41.66
C ASP A 1005 17.50 -11.03 41.30
N LEU A 1006 17.27 -10.76 40.01
CA LEU A 1006 16.70 -9.49 39.54
C LEU A 1006 15.27 -9.28 40.03
N ARG A 1007 14.42 -10.32 40.00
CA ARG A 1007 13.05 -10.23 40.53
C ARG A 1007 13.06 -9.96 42.03
N ALA A 1008 13.94 -10.62 42.79
CA ALA A 1008 14.10 -10.36 44.21
C ALA A 1008 14.56 -8.91 44.49
N PHE A 1009 15.50 -8.40 43.69
CA PHE A 1009 15.93 -6.99 43.74
C PHE A 1009 14.76 -6.02 43.45
N TYR A 1010 13.95 -6.28 42.43
CA TYR A 1010 12.84 -5.42 42.05
C TYR A 1010 11.61 -5.55 42.96
N ALA A 1011 11.41 -6.66 43.66
CA ALA A 1011 10.21 -6.91 44.48
C ALA A 1011 9.80 -5.74 45.40
N PRO A 1012 10.68 -5.15 46.25
CA PRO A 1012 10.30 -4.00 47.08
C PRO A 1012 10.00 -2.73 46.26
N LEU A 1013 10.66 -2.55 45.11
CA LEU A 1013 10.44 -1.42 44.21
C LEU A 1013 9.10 -1.57 43.44
N ASN A 1014 8.76 -2.80 43.07
CA ASN A 1014 7.52 -3.18 42.42
C ASN A 1014 6.32 -3.02 43.35
N ALA A 1015 6.44 -3.40 44.63
CA ALA A 1015 5.39 -3.14 45.63
C ALA A 1015 5.01 -1.65 45.67
N THR A 1016 6.02 -0.77 45.71
CA THR A 1016 5.80 0.68 45.64
C THR A 1016 5.14 1.11 44.33
N PHE A 1017 5.52 0.48 43.20
CA PHE A 1017 4.91 0.76 41.91
C PHE A 1017 3.45 0.32 41.85
N TYR A 1018 3.09 -0.86 42.34
CA TYR A 1018 1.71 -1.35 42.35
C TYR A 1018 0.79 -0.45 43.17
N ASP A 1019 1.24 -0.04 44.36
CA ASP A 1019 0.52 0.93 45.19
C ASP A 1019 0.39 2.29 44.48
N LEU A 1020 1.45 2.71 43.78
CA LEU A 1020 1.47 3.96 43.03
C LEU A 1020 0.42 3.97 41.91
N VAL A 1021 0.28 2.89 41.15
CA VAL A 1021 -0.66 2.79 40.02
C VAL A 1021 -2.03 2.18 40.39
N GLY A 1022 -2.20 1.75 41.64
CA GLY A 1022 -3.45 1.16 42.13
C GLY A 1022 -3.73 -0.24 41.58
N TRP A 1023 -2.69 -1.05 41.33
CA TRP A 1023 -2.84 -2.40 40.79
C TRP A 1023 -3.07 -3.44 41.88
N GLY A 1024 -4.12 -4.27 41.68
CA GLY A 1024 -4.40 -5.41 42.54
C GLY A 1024 -3.42 -6.57 42.32
N PRO A 1025 -3.42 -7.57 43.22
CA PRO A 1025 -2.51 -8.72 43.18
C PRO A 1025 -2.49 -9.49 41.85
N GLU A 1026 -3.59 -9.48 41.10
CA GLU A 1026 -3.71 -10.10 39.76
C GLU A 1026 -2.77 -9.47 38.71
N LYS A 1027 -2.29 -8.25 38.97
CA LYS A 1027 -1.35 -7.54 38.11
C LYS A 1027 0.11 -7.58 38.59
N HIS A 1028 0.39 -8.21 39.74
CA HIS A 1028 1.73 -8.27 40.32
C HIS A 1028 2.62 -9.29 39.59
N TRP A 1029 3.94 -9.10 39.63
CA TRP A 1029 4.97 -9.97 39.04
C TRP A 1029 5.67 -10.80 40.10
#